data_AF-A0A432ICE2-F1
#
_entry.id   AF-A0A432ICE2-F1
#
_cell.length_a   1.000
_cell.length_b   1.000
_cell.length_c   1.000
_cell.angle_alpha   90.00
_cell.angle_beta   90.00
_cell.angle_gamma   90.00
#
_symmetry.space_group_name_H-M   'P 1'
#
loop_
_entity.id
_entity.type
_entity.pdbx_description
1 polymer ?
#
loop_
_entity_poly.entity_id
_entity_poly.type
_entity_poly.pdbx_seq_one_letter_code
_entity_poly.pdbx_strand_id
1 'polypeptide(L)'
;MPEVDSNFSTNIPGLFIVGDLTGTPHLKFAVDSGTRVVRSMDGDPQLSADGRLPLVIIGAGVSGLAASIEAKRLGIEHRLLESGRLLETLENFPVGKPIFTCPTEMKPAGELQFPEGDLDREGLLESLHQQVKEAGVTPICARVERVVRHEGALKVICQQGESFEAMRVVIAIGRGGDHRQLGVAGEELDHVSHRMHDPAAHRGESVVVVGGGNSACETAVALADAGAAVTLSHRSDQLVRPAQHILDLVEDRRRAQQIQVEAASEVIQIDAEQVTLRTADGIRSVSASTVYTMIGREAPLAFLRRCGVKIRGEWTVRSWLGLLAVLTICTLLFHWKSAVDWFPVADWWRSQGGFPAGVDRWWAGLGGAFADSTTLAGALASSVGEAGFWYSLAYTLVILIFGIRRIRRRRTAYVKWQTWTLISIQALPLFLLPYLFLPWLGHLGYFDAGWGKTVADALFPEVQGYAPGREYWRCFGLILAWPLFFWNVFTAEPLTTWLVISLVQTFVVLPLAIRRWGKGVYCGWICSCGALAETLGDTQRHKMPHGRWTMRLNFLGQLLLVLCLLMLGTRLASWGSPDSTIGIVAARIYGGILNGMPLLSYRWTVDLFFSGILGVGLYWHFSGRTWCRFACPLAALMNIYARFSRFRIISDKKRCISCNVCTSVCHQGIDVMGFAQRGIPLEDPQCVRCSACIQECPTAVLQFGEVDADGRVIRLDRLEATARS
;
A
#
# COMPACT_ATOMS: atom_id res chain seq x y z
N MET A 1 -8.70 -9.66 2.37
CA MET A 1 -9.37 -10.19 1.17
C MET A 1 -8.85 -11.59 0.91
N PRO A 2 -9.65 -12.52 0.38
CA PRO A 2 -9.15 -13.85 0.00
C PRO A 2 -8.07 -13.78 -1.08
N GLU A 3 -7.16 -14.75 -1.09
CA GLU A 3 -6.21 -14.97 -2.18
C GLU A 3 -6.90 -15.70 -3.32
N VAL A 4 -7.12 -14.96 -4.41
CA VAL A 4 -7.63 -15.48 -5.68
C VAL A 4 -6.64 -15.19 -6.80
N ASP A 5 -6.55 -16.10 -7.78
CA ASP A 5 -5.78 -15.93 -9.00
C ASP A 5 -6.55 -15.12 -10.07
N SER A 6 -5.99 -14.98 -11.28
CA SER A 6 -6.64 -14.26 -12.39
C SER A 6 -7.88 -14.96 -12.94
N ASN A 7 -8.07 -16.23 -12.61
CA ASN A 7 -9.22 -17.05 -13.00
C ASN A 7 -10.22 -17.21 -11.84
N PHE A 8 -10.07 -16.40 -10.78
CA PHE A 8 -10.93 -16.41 -9.59
C PHE A 8 -10.88 -17.71 -8.77
N SER A 9 -9.90 -18.57 -9.02
CA SER A 9 -9.68 -19.80 -8.27
C SER A 9 -8.98 -19.53 -6.94
N THR A 10 -9.27 -20.34 -5.93
CA THR A 10 -8.66 -20.27 -4.60
C THR A 10 -7.53 -21.30 -4.45
N ASN A 11 -6.92 -21.37 -3.27
CA ASN A 11 -5.97 -22.44 -2.93
C ASN A 11 -6.62 -23.83 -2.83
N ILE A 12 -7.95 -23.94 -2.94
CA ILE A 12 -8.69 -25.19 -2.87
C ILE A 12 -9.16 -25.52 -4.30
N PRO A 13 -8.70 -26.64 -4.89
CA PRO A 13 -9.13 -27.03 -6.23
C PRO A 13 -10.65 -27.14 -6.35
N GLY A 14 -11.22 -26.50 -7.38
CA GLY A 14 -12.66 -26.48 -7.65
C GLY A 14 -13.45 -25.42 -6.88
N LEU A 15 -12.83 -24.66 -5.98
CA LEU A 15 -13.47 -23.57 -5.23
C LEU A 15 -13.07 -22.21 -5.80
N PHE A 16 -14.07 -21.42 -6.22
CA PHE A 16 -13.91 -20.11 -6.83
C PHE A 16 -14.56 -19.01 -5.98
N ILE A 17 -14.06 -17.79 -6.07
CA ILE A 17 -14.62 -16.62 -5.39
C ILE A 17 -14.83 -15.51 -6.41
N VAL A 18 -16.07 -15.01 -6.51
CA VAL A 18 -16.47 -13.98 -7.48
C VAL A 18 -17.07 -12.75 -6.77
N GLY A 19 -17.36 -11.71 -7.55
CA GLY A 19 -17.96 -10.47 -7.04
C GLY A 19 -16.99 -9.62 -6.22
N ASP A 20 -17.53 -8.83 -5.30
CA ASP A 20 -16.77 -7.83 -4.55
C ASP A 20 -15.60 -8.42 -3.72
N LEU A 21 -15.69 -9.70 -3.33
CA LEU A 21 -14.63 -10.39 -2.60
C LEU A 21 -13.30 -10.44 -3.37
N THR A 22 -13.34 -10.28 -4.69
CA THR A 22 -12.16 -10.32 -5.58
C THR A 22 -11.30 -9.05 -5.53
N GLY A 23 -11.86 -7.92 -5.08
CA GLY A 23 -11.12 -6.65 -5.01
C GLY A 23 -11.85 -5.46 -5.61
N THR A 24 -12.79 -5.70 -6.52
CA THR A 24 -13.40 -4.65 -7.36
C THR A 24 -14.89 -4.50 -7.04
N PRO A 25 -15.30 -3.52 -6.21
CA PRO A 25 -16.68 -3.36 -5.78
C PRO A 25 -17.50 -2.60 -6.84
N HIS A 26 -17.77 -3.25 -7.97
CA HIS A 26 -18.50 -2.68 -9.08
C HIS A 26 -19.45 -3.73 -9.65
N LEU A 27 -20.71 -3.33 -9.86
CA LEU A 27 -21.76 -4.23 -10.35
C LEU A 27 -21.37 -4.94 -11.65
N LYS A 28 -20.84 -4.21 -12.65
CA LYS A 28 -20.41 -4.77 -13.94
C LYS A 28 -19.27 -5.79 -13.81
N PHE A 29 -18.25 -5.47 -13.01
CA PHE A 29 -17.15 -6.41 -12.75
C PHE A 29 -17.60 -7.62 -11.92
N ALA A 30 -18.53 -7.43 -10.98
CA ALA A 30 -19.09 -8.51 -10.20
C ALA A 30 -19.85 -9.51 -11.08
N VAL A 31 -20.72 -9.02 -11.97
CA VAL A 31 -21.42 -9.83 -12.98
C VAL A 31 -20.42 -10.54 -13.90
N ASP A 32 -19.47 -9.80 -14.48
CA ASP A 32 -18.46 -10.35 -15.40
C ASP A 32 -17.64 -11.48 -14.76
N SER A 33 -17.25 -11.32 -13.48
CA SER A 33 -16.51 -12.36 -12.76
C SER A 33 -17.31 -13.66 -12.60
N GLY A 34 -18.61 -13.56 -12.32
CA GLY A 34 -19.50 -14.73 -12.23
C GLY A 34 -19.60 -15.48 -13.55
N THR A 35 -19.87 -14.75 -14.64
CA THR A 35 -19.96 -15.32 -15.99
C THR A 35 -18.66 -15.98 -16.43
N ARG A 36 -17.51 -15.31 -16.24
CA ARG A 36 -16.21 -15.82 -16.69
C ARG A 36 -15.81 -17.12 -16.01
N VAL A 37 -16.09 -17.25 -14.71
CA VAL A 37 -15.81 -18.49 -13.96
C VAL A 37 -16.60 -19.65 -14.54
N VAL A 38 -17.89 -19.46 -14.81
CA VAL A 38 -18.73 -20.52 -15.35
C VAL A 38 -18.34 -20.88 -16.79
N ARG A 39 -18.00 -19.89 -17.63
CA ARG A 39 -17.45 -20.16 -18.97
C ARG A 39 -16.14 -20.95 -18.94
N SER A 40 -15.30 -20.72 -17.93
CA SER A 40 -14.05 -21.47 -17.79
C SER A 40 -14.25 -22.94 -17.43
N MET A 41 -15.47 -23.30 -16.99
CA MET A 41 -15.88 -24.68 -16.69
C MET A 41 -16.47 -25.39 -17.92
N ASP A 42 -16.75 -24.66 -19.00
CA ASP A 42 -17.31 -25.24 -20.22
C ASP A 42 -16.35 -26.29 -20.82
N GLY A 43 -16.86 -27.49 -21.08
CA GLY A 43 -16.06 -28.61 -21.58
C GLY A 43 -15.13 -29.29 -20.56
N ASP A 44 -15.22 -28.99 -19.26
CA ASP A 44 -14.45 -29.70 -18.22
C ASP A 44 -15.01 -31.12 -17.99
N PRO A 45 -14.28 -32.19 -18.35
CA PRO A 45 -14.76 -33.56 -18.23
C PRO A 45 -14.97 -34.00 -16.77
N GLN A 46 -14.39 -33.29 -15.80
CA GLN A 46 -14.55 -33.63 -14.39
C GLN A 46 -15.92 -33.25 -13.83
N LEU A 47 -16.69 -32.40 -14.52
CA LEU A 47 -18.01 -31.96 -14.06
C LEU A 47 -19.06 -33.07 -14.05
N SER A 48 -18.91 -34.07 -14.93
CA SER A 48 -19.89 -35.15 -15.13
C SER A 48 -19.41 -36.51 -14.60
N ALA A 49 -18.26 -36.56 -13.95
CA ALA A 49 -17.51 -37.81 -13.75
C ALA A 49 -18.06 -38.75 -12.67
N ASP A 50 -19.02 -38.33 -11.82
CA ASP A 50 -19.29 -39.04 -10.56
C ASP A 50 -20.75 -38.99 -10.05
N GLY A 51 -21.71 -38.61 -10.90
CA GLY A 51 -23.14 -38.48 -10.50
C GLY A 51 -23.44 -37.40 -9.44
N ARG A 52 -22.41 -36.68 -8.97
CA ARG A 52 -22.48 -35.51 -8.08
C ARG A 52 -22.88 -34.26 -8.86
N LEU A 53 -23.33 -33.23 -8.17
CA LEU A 53 -23.68 -31.96 -8.82
C LEU A 53 -22.44 -31.34 -9.50
N PRO A 54 -22.53 -30.90 -10.76
CA PRO A 54 -21.42 -30.20 -11.41
C PRO A 54 -21.01 -28.93 -10.65
N LEU A 55 -21.99 -28.14 -10.21
CA LEU A 55 -21.77 -26.81 -9.67
C LEU A 55 -22.73 -26.43 -8.53
N VAL A 56 -22.20 -25.86 -7.46
CA VAL A 56 -22.99 -25.15 -6.44
C VAL A 56 -22.54 -23.69 -6.35
N ILE A 57 -23.50 -22.76 -6.40
CA ILE A 57 -23.28 -21.32 -6.32
C ILE A 57 -23.83 -20.83 -4.98
N ILE A 58 -23.01 -20.11 -4.21
CA ILE A 58 -23.36 -19.62 -2.87
C ILE A 58 -23.49 -18.10 -2.91
N GLY A 59 -24.70 -17.59 -2.70
CA GLY A 59 -25.09 -16.19 -2.74
C GLY A 59 -25.79 -15.82 -4.06
N ALA A 60 -27.00 -15.28 -3.96
CA ALA A 60 -27.86 -14.82 -5.05
C ALA A 60 -27.84 -13.28 -5.19
N GLY A 61 -26.67 -12.68 -4.98
CA GLY A 61 -26.38 -11.31 -5.45
C GLY A 61 -26.10 -11.28 -6.96
N VAL A 62 -25.78 -10.09 -7.51
CA VAL A 62 -25.59 -9.91 -8.96
C VAL A 62 -24.54 -10.85 -9.57
N SER A 63 -23.44 -11.14 -8.87
CA SER A 63 -22.39 -12.05 -9.36
C SER A 63 -22.82 -13.52 -9.34
N GLY A 64 -23.61 -13.94 -8.35
CA GLY A 64 -24.11 -15.32 -8.25
C GLY A 64 -25.22 -15.59 -9.26
N LEU A 65 -26.09 -14.60 -9.49
CA LEU A 65 -27.11 -14.67 -10.53
C LEU A 65 -26.49 -14.71 -11.92
N ALA A 66 -25.49 -13.88 -12.19
CA ALA A 66 -24.75 -13.92 -13.45
C ALA A 66 -24.11 -15.31 -13.71
N ALA A 67 -23.54 -15.93 -12.67
CA ALA A 67 -23.00 -17.28 -12.76
C ALA A 67 -24.11 -18.33 -13.01
N SER A 68 -25.25 -18.22 -12.33
CA SER A 68 -26.38 -19.16 -12.46
C SER A 68 -27.04 -19.08 -13.84
N ILE A 69 -27.29 -17.87 -14.35
CA ILE A 69 -27.82 -17.64 -15.70
C ILE A 69 -26.88 -18.23 -16.75
N GLU A 70 -25.58 -17.96 -16.63
CA GLU A 70 -24.58 -18.49 -17.57
C GLU A 70 -24.46 -20.01 -17.49
N ALA A 71 -24.57 -20.61 -16.30
CA ALA A 71 -24.52 -22.05 -16.11
C ALA A 71 -25.73 -22.72 -16.79
N LYS A 72 -26.91 -22.10 -16.66
CA LYS A 72 -28.12 -22.57 -17.35
C LYS A 72 -27.98 -22.49 -18.87
N ARG A 73 -27.41 -21.39 -19.38
CA ARG A 73 -27.14 -21.19 -20.82
C ARG A 73 -26.22 -22.26 -21.40
N LEU A 74 -25.21 -22.68 -20.63
CA LEU A 74 -24.27 -23.74 -21.01
C LEU A 74 -24.78 -25.17 -20.72
N GLY A 75 -25.98 -25.32 -20.15
CA GLY A 75 -26.54 -26.63 -19.81
C GLY A 75 -25.85 -27.32 -18.62
N ILE A 76 -25.14 -26.57 -17.77
CA ILE A 76 -24.47 -27.10 -16.59
C ILE A 76 -25.50 -27.19 -15.44
N GLU A 77 -25.76 -28.41 -14.96
CA GLU A 77 -26.63 -28.59 -13.78
C GLU A 77 -25.99 -27.93 -12.56
N HIS A 78 -26.78 -27.11 -11.86
CA HIS A 78 -26.31 -26.42 -10.68
C HIS A 78 -27.41 -26.19 -9.63
N ARG A 79 -26.98 -25.78 -8.44
CA ARG A 79 -27.86 -25.28 -7.36
C ARG A 79 -27.37 -23.91 -6.90
N LEU A 80 -28.27 -22.93 -6.84
CA LEU A 80 -28.02 -21.59 -6.31
C LEU A 80 -28.56 -21.52 -4.88
N LEU A 81 -27.69 -21.27 -3.90
CA LEU A 81 -28.03 -21.18 -2.48
C LEU A 81 -28.01 -19.71 -2.03
N GLU A 82 -29.03 -19.25 -1.33
CA GLU A 82 -29.10 -17.91 -0.75
C GLU A 82 -29.53 -17.99 0.72
N SER A 83 -28.85 -17.24 1.60
CA SER A 83 -29.17 -17.20 3.04
C SER A 83 -30.32 -16.27 3.40
N GLY A 84 -30.54 -15.22 2.61
CA GLY A 84 -31.55 -14.20 2.83
C GLY A 84 -32.51 -14.10 1.64
N ARG A 85 -32.62 -12.89 1.07
CA ARG A 85 -33.47 -12.61 -0.09
C ARG A 85 -32.64 -12.49 -1.37
N LEU A 86 -33.30 -12.72 -2.50
CA LEU A 86 -32.72 -12.43 -3.82
C LEU A 86 -32.28 -10.95 -3.86
N LEU A 87 -31.05 -10.67 -4.33
CA LEU A 87 -30.51 -9.30 -4.44
C LEU A 87 -30.54 -8.48 -3.13
N GLU A 88 -30.55 -9.12 -1.96
CA GLU A 88 -30.75 -8.46 -0.65
C GLU A 88 -29.85 -7.23 -0.42
N THR A 89 -28.60 -7.27 -0.91
CA THR A 89 -27.68 -6.13 -0.77
C THR A 89 -28.19 -4.87 -1.47
N LEU A 90 -28.81 -5.01 -2.65
CA LEU A 90 -29.40 -3.90 -3.39
C LEU A 90 -30.74 -3.47 -2.78
N GLU A 91 -31.57 -4.42 -2.36
CA GLU A 91 -32.84 -4.15 -1.67
C GLU A 91 -32.65 -3.36 -0.37
N ASN A 92 -31.53 -3.60 0.32
CA ASN A 92 -31.18 -2.93 1.56
C ASN A 92 -30.68 -1.48 1.37
N PHE A 93 -30.50 -1.00 0.15
CA PHE A 93 -30.24 0.42 -0.06
C PHE A 93 -31.49 1.25 0.23
N PRO A 94 -31.36 2.51 0.71
CA PRO A 94 -32.51 3.39 0.88
C PRO A 94 -33.31 3.61 -0.40
N VAL A 95 -34.62 3.85 -0.25
CA VAL A 95 -35.54 4.19 -1.36
C VAL A 95 -35.03 5.43 -2.11
N GLY A 96 -35.07 5.38 -3.45
CA GLY A 96 -34.68 6.51 -4.32
C GLY A 96 -33.17 6.78 -4.37
N LYS A 97 -32.33 5.91 -3.80
CA LYS A 97 -30.88 6.08 -3.84
C LYS A 97 -30.35 5.94 -5.27
N PRO A 98 -29.59 6.91 -5.81
CA PRO A 98 -28.97 6.78 -7.12
C PRO A 98 -27.88 5.69 -7.10
N ILE A 99 -27.92 4.80 -8.09
CA ILE A 99 -26.97 3.71 -8.28
C ILE A 99 -26.17 3.92 -9.57
N PHE A 100 -24.86 4.09 -9.42
CA PHE A 100 -23.95 4.30 -10.55
C PHE A 100 -23.40 2.96 -11.07
N THR A 101 -23.66 2.65 -12.34
CA THR A 101 -23.22 1.41 -13.01
C THR A 101 -21.87 1.54 -13.72
N CYS A 102 -20.89 2.18 -13.08
CA CYS A 102 -19.54 2.34 -13.64
C CYS A 102 -18.76 1.01 -13.72
N PRO A 103 -17.84 0.83 -14.70
CA PRO A 103 -17.50 1.76 -15.80
C PRO A 103 -18.58 1.79 -16.89
N THR A 104 -18.89 2.98 -17.43
CA THR A 104 -19.97 3.14 -18.41
C THR A 104 -19.71 2.35 -19.70
N GLU A 105 -18.47 2.36 -20.19
CA GLU A 105 -18.05 1.69 -21.44
C GLU A 105 -17.97 0.16 -21.34
N MET A 106 -17.87 -0.39 -20.13
CA MET A 106 -17.79 -1.84 -19.94
C MET A 106 -19.17 -2.47 -20.18
N LYS A 107 -19.22 -3.50 -21.02
CA LYS A 107 -20.36 -4.40 -21.13
C LYS A 107 -19.99 -5.76 -20.51
N PRO A 108 -20.69 -6.23 -19.47
CA PRO A 108 -20.49 -7.56 -18.93
C PRO A 108 -20.60 -8.64 -20.02
N ALA A 109 -19.78 -9.68 -19.94
CA ALA A 109 -19.74 -10.70 -20.97
C ALA A 109 -20.99 -11.61 -21.02
N GLY A 110 -21.77 -11.67 -19.94
CA GLY A 110 -22.95 -12.54 -19.78
C GLY A 110 -24.26 -11.89 -20.21
N GLU A 111 -25.36 -12.64 -20.11
CA GLU A 111 -26.71 -12.15 -20.46
C GLU A 111 -27.27 -11.13 -19.46
N LEU A 112 -26.85 -11.20 -18.20
CA LEU A 112 -27.26 -10.24 -17.18
C LEU A 112 -26.62 -8.88 -17.48
N GLN A 113 -27.45 -7.92 -17.87
CA GLN A 113 -27.03 -6.57 -18.26
C GLN A 113 -27.64 -5.51 -17.33
N PHE A 114 -27.02 -4.33 -17.32
CA PHE A 114 -27.52 -3.18 -16.59
C PHE A 114 -28.06 -2.15 -17.58
N PRO A 115 -29.20 -1.48 -17.29
CA PRO A 115 -29.69 -0.44 -18.18
C PRO A 115 -28.69 0.74 -18.28
N GLU A 116 -28.70 1.43 -19.42
CA GLU A 116 -27.84 2.59 -19.67
C GLU A 116 -28.43 3.84 -18.98
N GLY A 117 -27.63 4.53 -18.16
CA GLY A 117 -28.02 5.77 -17.46
C GLY A 117 -27.86 5.69 -15.94
N ASP A 118 -28.02 6.84 -15.27
CA ASP A 118 -28.11 6.91 -13.82
C ASP A 118 -29.52 6.43 -13.40
N LEU A 119 -29.59 5.28 -12.75
CA LEU A 119 -30.84 4.70 -12.25
C LEU A 119 -30.93 4.90 -10.74
N ASP A 120 -32.14 4.96 -10.22
CA ASP A 120 -32.39 4.73 -8.80
C ASP A 120 -32.34 3.23 -8.46
N ARG A 121 -32.43 2.93 -7.16
CA ARG A 121 -32.42 1.57 -6.63
C ARG A 121 -33.57 0.74 -7.24
N GLU A 122 -34.75 1.33 -7.35
CA GLU A 122 -35.99 0.69 -7.77
C GLU A 122 -35.91 0.25 -9.23
N GLY A 123 -35.56 1.16 -10.14
CA GLY A 123 -35.44 0.85 -11.56
C GLY A 123 -34.37 -0.22 -11.84
N LEU A 124 -33.29 -0.23 -11.06
CA LEU A 124 -32.28 -1.28 -11.14
C LEU A 124 -32.82 -2.64 -10.65
N LEU A 125 -33.50 -2.68 -9.49
CA LEU A 125 -34.06 -3.91 -8.95
C LEU A 125 -35.13 -4.51 -9.87
N GLU A 126 -36.01 -3.68 -10.43
CA GLU A 126 -37.04 -4.12 -11.37
C GLU A 126 -36.42 -4.78 -12.61
N SER A 127 -35.42 -4.13 -13.21
CA SER A 127 -34.70 -4.67 -14.37
C SER A 127 -34.00 -6.00 -14.06
N LEU A 128 -33.37 -6.13 -12.89
CA LEU A 128 -32.67 -7.35 -12.51
C LEU A 128 -33.65 -8.49 -12.19
N HIS A 129 -34.74 -8.21 -11.48
CA HIS A 129 -35.77 -9.22 -11.19
C HIS A 129 -36.43 -9.74 -12.47
N GLN A 130 -36.70 -8.87 -13.44
CA GLN A 130 -37.24 -9.26 -14.73
C GLN A 130 -36.28 -10.21 -15.49
N GLN A 131 -34.99 -9.86 -15.58
CA GLN A 131 -33.99 -10.70 -16.23
C GLN A 131 -33.82 -12.07 -15.55
N VAL A 132 -33.84 -12.11 -14.21
CA VAL A 132 -33.75 -13.38 -13.45
C VAL A 132 -34.98 -14.26 -13.68
N LYS A 133 -36.16 -13.65 -13.76
CA LYS A 133 -37.42 -14.36 -14.04
C LYS A 133 -37.44 -14.93 -15.47
N GLU A 134 -37.00 -14.15 -16.45
CA GLU A 134 -36.86 -14.58 -17.86
C GLU A 134 -35.86 -15.73 -18.00
N ALA A 135 -34.75 -15.67 -17.27
CA ALA A 135 -33.77 -16.76 -17.23
C ALA A 135 -34.28 -17.98 -16.46
N GLY A 136 -35.38 -17.88 -15.70
CA GLY A 136 -35.96 -18.96 -14.90
C GLY A 136 -34.99 -19.52 -13.85
N VAL A 137 -34.29 -18.63 -13.14
CA VAL A 137 -33.36 -18.98 -12.05
C VAL A 137 -34.06 -18.76 -10.72
N THR A 138 -34.08 -19.80 -9.87
CA THR A 138 -34.68 -19.72 -8.53
C THR A 138 -33.67 -20.18 -7.48
N PRO A 139 -33.34 -19.33 -6.49
CA PRO A 139 -32.45 -19.71 -5.41
C PRO A 139 -33.15 -20.62 -4.38
N ILE A 140 -32.38 -21.51 -3.76
CA ILE A 140 -32.77 -22.31 -2.59
C ILE A 140 -32.37 -21.52 -1.34
N CYS A 141 -33.31 -21.35 -0.42
CA CYS A 141 -33.05 -20.68 0.84
C CYS A 141 -32.22 -21.59 1.76
N ALA A 142 -30.91 -21.33 1.86
CA ALA A 142 -29.97 -22.10 2.67
C ALA A 142 -28.75 -21.24 3.07
N ARG A 143 -28.44 -21.19 4.37
CA ARG A 143 -27.23 -20.55 4.89
C ARG A 143 -26.07 -21.55 4.97
N VAL A 144 -25.03 -21.32 4.18
CA VAL A 144 -23.82 -22.16 4.16
C VAL A 144 -22.87 -21.78 5.30
N GLU A 145 -22.44 -22.77 6.09
CA GLU A 145 -21.51 -22.55 7.20
C GLU A 145 -20.05 -22.75 6.82
N ARG A 146 -19.78 -23.77 5.98
CA ARG A 146 -18.44 -24.14 5.51
C ARG A 146 -18.51 -24.98 4.23
N VAL A 147 -17.41 -24.93 3.48
CA VAL A 147 -17.14 -25.80 2.33
C VAL A 147 -15.88 -26.60 2.64
N VAL A 148 -15.94 -27.92 2.52
CA VAL A 148 -14.81 -28.82 2.79
C VAL A 148 -14.60 -29.78 1.63
N ARG A 149 -13.34 -30.17 1.39
CA ARG A 149 -13.04 -31.18 0.37
C ARG A 149 -13.33 -32.57 0.94
N HIS A 150 -14.07 -33.39 0.19
CA HIS A 150 -14.46 -34.75 0.56
C HIS A 150 -14.41 -35.66 -0.68
N GLU A 151 -13.63 -36.74 -0.64
CA GLU A 151 -13.58 -37.78 -1.68
C GLU A 151 -13.46 -37.26 -3.13
N GLY A 152 -12.58 -36.28 -3.36
CA GLY A 152 -12.35 -35.70 -4.68
C GLY A 152 -13.30 -34.56 -5.08
N ALA A 153 -14.43 -34.40 -4.38
CA ALA A 153 -15.41 -33.33 -4.56
C ALA A 153 -15.40 -32.31 -3.41
N LEU A 154 -16.27 -31.30 -3.50
CA LEU A 154 -16.51 -30.30 -2.47
C LEU A 154 -17.86 -30.55 -1.81
N LYS A 155 -17.87 -30.65 -0.49
CA LYS A 155 -19.08 -30.75 0.33
C LYS A 155 -19.42 -29.40 0.94
N VAL A 156 -20.58 -28.87 0.58
CA VAL A 156 -21.14 -27.61 1.06
C VAL A 156 -22.08 -27.94 2.22
N ILE A 157 -21.74 -27.47 3.43
CA ILE A 157 -22.49 -27.79 4.66
C ILE A 157 -23.30 -26.57 5.09
N CYS A 158 -24.60 -26.74 5.23
CA CYS A 158 -25.55 -25.69 5.62
C CYS A 158 -25.89 -25.77 7.11
N GLN A 159 -26.33 -24.64 7.69
CA GLN A 159 -26.63 -24.51 9.13
C GLN A 159 -27.75 -25.44 9.60
N GLN A 160 -28.67 -25.82 8.71
CA GLN A 160 -29.81 -26.69 9.01
C GLN A 160 -29.49 -28.19 8.87
N GLY A 161 -28.21 -28.56 8.73
CA GLY A 161 -27.77 -29.96 8.60
C GLY A 161 -27.82 -30.51 7.17
N GLU A 162 -28.44 -29.80 6.23
CA GLU A 162 -28.40 -30.13 4.80
C GLU A 162 -26.98 -29.97 4.24
N SER A 163 -26.60 -30.87 3.32
CA SER A 163 -25.32 -30.77 2.63
C SER A 163 -25.43 -31.13 1.15
N PHE A 164 -24.69 -30.39 0.33
CA PHE A 164 -24.62 -30.61 -1.12
C PHE A 164 -23.20 -31.06 -1.49
N GLU A 165 -23.07 -32.10 -2.31
CA GLU A 165 -21.79 -32.50 -2.89
C GLU A 165 -21.70 -32.02 -4.32
N ALA A 166 -20.62 -31.30 -4.64
CA ALA A 166 -20.41 -30.73 -5.96
C ALA A 166 -18.95 -30.79 -6.43
N MET A 167 -18.76 -30.88 -7.74
CA MET A 167 -17.43 -30.89 -8.36
C MET A 167 -16.77 -29.50 -8.34
N ARG A 168 -17.59 -28.45 -8.45
CA ARG A 168 -17.17 -27.05 -8.39
C ARG A 168 -18.08 -26.26 -7.46
N VAL A 169 -17.51 -25.28 -6.75
CA VAL A 169 -18.26 -24.37 -5.89
C VAL A 169 -17.84 -22.93 -6.17
N VAL A 170 -18.82 -22.05 -6.37
CA VAL A 170 -18.62 -20.61 -6.58
C VAL A 170 -19.16 -19.85 -5.38
N ILE A 171 -18.28 -19.15 -4.66
CA ILE A 171 -18.65 -18.26 -3.54
C ILE A 171 -18.88 -16.85 -4.09
N ALA A 172 -20.13 -16.40 -4.03
CA ALA A 172 -20.64 -15.11 -4.54
C ALA A 172 -21.33 -14.28 -3.44
N ILE A 173 -20.90 -14.43 -2.18
CA ILE A 173 -21.54 -13.83 -0.99
C ILE A 173 -21.27 -12.32 -0.78
N GLY A 174 -20.50 -11.68 -1.67
CA GLY A 174 -20.12 -10.27 -1.55
C GLY A 174 -19.28 -9.94 -0.31
N ARG A 175 -19.08 -8.64 -0.06
CA ARG A 175 -18.38 -8.13 1.15
C ARG A 175 -19.32 -7.82 2.31
N GLY A 176 -20.63 -7.85 2.05
CA GLY A 176 -21.66 -7.39 2.96
C GLY A 176 -21.52 -8.02 4.33
N GLY A 177 -21.39 -9.34 4.41
CA GLY A 177 -21.27 -10.06 5.67
C GLY A 177 -22.32 -9.68 6.71
N ASP A 178 -22.09 -10.07 7.95
CA ASP A 178 -23.01 -9.79 9.06
C ASP A 178 -22.83 -8.34 9.54
N HIS A 179 -23.89 -7.73 10.04
CA HIS A 179 -23.82 -6.42 10.66
C HIS A 179 -22.99 -6.48 11.94
N ARG A 180 -22.20 -5.42 12.20
CA ARG A 180 -21.55 -5.31 13.51
C ARG A 180 -22.61 -5.13 14.58
N GLN A 181 -22.42 -5.82 15.69
CA GLN A 181 -23.25 -5.69 16.88
C GLN A 181 -22.61 -4.69 17.85
N LEU A 182 -23.44 -3.95 18.58
CA LEU A 182 -23.08 -3.09 19.71
C LEU A 182 -22.67 -3.94 20.92
N GLY A 183 -23.25 -5.14 21.08
CA GLY A 183 -23.00 -6.02 22.21
C GLY A 183 -23.60 -5.48 23.51
N VAL A 184 -24.74 -4.78 23.42
CA VAL A 184 -25.43 -4.14 24.55
C VAL A 184 -26.75 -4.82 24.85
N ALA A 185 -27.23 -4.68 26.08
CA ALA A 185 -28.55 -5.20 26.46
C ALA A 185 -29.65 -4.49 25.63
N GLY A 186 -30.57 -5.29 25.06
CA GLY A 186 -31.69 -4.82 24.26
C GLY A 186 -31.40 -4.54 22.78
N GLU A 187 -30.21 -4.88 22.28
CA GLU A 187 -29.91 -4.79 20.84
C GLU A 187 -30.77 -5.73 19.97
N GLU A 188 -31.29 -6.82 20.53
CA GLU A 188 -32.11 -7.82 19.83
C GLU A 188 -33.61 -7.45 19.77
N LEU A 189 -33.99 -6.25 20.20
CA LEU A 189 -35.38 -5.79 20.18
C LEU A 189 -35.84 -5.44 18.75
N ASP A 190 -37.13 -5.66 18.44
CA ASP A 190 -37.67 -5.53 17.08
C ASP A 190 -37.54 -4.13 16.46
N HIS A 191 -37.48 -3.08 17.29
CA HIS A 191 -37.32 -1.68 16.86
C HIS A 191 -35.85 -1.28 16.66
N VAL A 192 -34.92 -2.21 16.84
CA VAL A 192 -33.49 -2.01 16.54
C VAL A 192 -33.19 -2.60 15.17
N SER A 193 -32.74 -1.78 14.24
CA SER A 193 -32.42 -2.20 12.88
C SER A 193 -31.06 -1.71 12.44
N HIS A 194 -30.34 -2.54 11.69
CA HIS A 194 -29.10 -2.12 11.05
C HIS A 194 -29.32 -1.50 9.65
N ARG A 195 -30.58 -1.25 9.27
CA ARG A 195 -31.01 -0.90 7.91
C ARG A 195 -32.19 0.06 7.93
N MET A 196 -32.00 1.25 7.37
CA MET A 196 -33.09 2.18 7.11
C MET A 196 -33.55 2.01 5.65
N HIS A 197 -34.80 1.59 5.48
CA HIS A 197 -35.40 1.33 4.17
C HIS A 197 -36.22 2.53 3.67
N ASP A 198 -37.18 2.99 4.48
CA ASP A 198 -38.06 4.12 4.17
C ASP A 198 -37.95 5.20 5.26
N PRO A 199 -37.36 6.36 4.97
CA PRO A 199 -37.34 7.48 5.90
C PRO A 199 -38.73 8.02 6.22
N ALA A 200 -39.66 7.98 5.26
CA ALA A 200 -40.98 8.60 5.38
C ALA A 200 -41.86 7.89 6.43
N ALA A 201 -41.60 6.61 6.69
CA ALA A 201 -42.29 5.83 7.70
C ALA A 201 -42.10 6.36 9.14
N HIS A 202 -41.01 7.11 9.40
CA HIS A 202 -40.66 7.60 10.74
C HIS A 202 -41.07 9.06 10.98
N ARG A 203 -42.01 9.60 10.19
CA ARG A 203 -42.45 10.99 10.36
C ARG A 203 -43.07 11.20 11.75
N GLY A 204 -42.54 12.15 12.50
CA GLY A 204 -43.00 12.48 13.85
C GLY A 204 -42.48 11.54 14.95
N GLU A 205 -41.64 10.55 14.61
CA GLU A 205 -41.06 9.61 15.56
C GLU A 205 -39.71 10.09 16.11
N SER A 206 -39.32 9.61 17.28
CA SER A 206 -37.98 9.84 17.86
C SER A 206 -37.05 8.70 17.50
N VAL A 207 -36.02 8.98 16.71
CA VAL A 207 -35.14 7.94 16.16
C VAL A 207 -33.70 8.17 16.60
N VAL A 208 -33.05 7.13 17.12
CA VAL A 208 -31.63 7.17 17.46
C VAL A 208 -30.83 6.49 16.36
N VAL A 209 -29.89 7.19 15.74
CA VAL A 209 -28.94 6.64 14.78
C VAL A 209 -27.57 6.49 15.45
N VAL A 210 -27.05 5.27 15.51
CA VAL A 210 -25.77 4.96 16.14
C VAL A 210 -24.70 4.76 15.06
N GLY A 211 -23.70 5.64 15.04
CA GLY A 211 -22.57 5.56 14.12
C GLY A 211 -22.10 6.92 13.61
N GLY A 212 -20.83 7.00 13.20
CA GLY A 212 -20.21 8.23 12.67
C GLY A 212 -19.66 8.09 11.25
N GLY A 213 -20.18 7.15 10.47
CA GLY A 213 -19.78 6.92 9.07
C GLY A 213 -20.77 7.55 8.07
N ASN A 214 -20.42 7.51 6.78
CA ASN A 214 -21.29 7.99 5.70
C ASN A 214 -22.73 7.49 5.83
N SER A 215 -22.93 6.18 5.96
CA SER A 215 -24.26 5.58 6.03
C SER A 215 -25.07 6.05 7.25
N ALA A 216 -24.42 6.27 8.39
CA ALA A 216 -25.08 6.78 9.58
C ALA A 216 -25.56 8.22 9.36
N CYS A 217 -24.70 9.08 8.80
CA CYS A 217 -25.03 10.47 8.55
C CYS A 217 -26.06 10.65 7.42
N GLU A 218 -25.95 9.85 6.33
CA GLU A 218 -26.97 9.80 5.26
C GLU A 218 -28.33 9.38 5.83
N THR A 219 -28.35 8.38 6.72
CA THR A 219 -29.58 7.91 7.37
C THR A 219 -30.17 8.98 8.28
N ALA A 220 -29.34 9.64 9.09
CA ALA A 220 -29.79 10.71 9.98
C ALA A 220 -30.39 11.90 9.21
N VAL A 221 -29.74 12.32 8.11
CA VAL A 221 -30.25 13.39 7.24
C VAL A 221 -31.56 12.98 6.58
N ALA A 222 -31.64 11.77 6.02
CA ALA A 222 -32.85 11.30 5.35
C ALA A 222 -34.05 11.21 6.31
N LEU A 223 -33.84 10.73 7.54
CA LEU A 223 -34.89 10.68 8.57
C LEU A 223 -35.31 12.09 9.03
N ALA A 224 -34.35 13.00 9.19
CA ALA A 224 -34.65 14.39 9.53
C ALA A 224 -35.44 15.10 8.41
N ASP A 225 -35.08 14.87 7.15
CA ASP A 225 -35.79 15.40 5.96
C ASP A 225 -37.22 14.86 5.86
N ALA A 226 -37.45 13.62 6.31
CA ALA A 226 -38.78 13.02 6.38
C ALA A 226 -39.66 13.52 7.53
N GLY A 227 -39.06 14.22 8.51
CA GLY A 227 -39.73 14.81 9.66
C GLY A 227 -39.62 13.99 10.95
N ALA A 228 -38.63 13.11 11.09
CA ALA A 228 -38.31 12.43 12.35
C ALA A 228 -37.46 13.34 13.28
N ALA A 229 -37.60 13.17 14.58
CA ALA A 229 -36.71 13.77 15.57
C ALA A 229 -35.49 12.86 15.77
N VAL A 230 -34.34 13.23 15.21
CA VAL A 230 -33.18 12.33 15.10
C VAL A 230 -32.12 12.66 16.13
N THR A 231 -31.66 11.65 16.88
CA THR A 231 -30.43 11.73 17.69
C THR A 231 -29.33 10.90 17.04
N LEU A 232 -28.25 11.55 16.58
CA LEU A 232 -27.08 10.90 16.01
C LEU A 232 -26.00 10.71 17.09
N SER A 233 -25.76 9.47 17.50
CA SER A 233 -24.79 9.10 18.55
C SER A 233 -23.51 8.53 17.95
N HIS A 234 -22.34 9.06 18.34
CA HIS A 234 -21.06 8.54 17.90
C HIS A 234 -19.92 8.63 18.93
N ARG A 235 -19.11 7.56 18.99
CA ARG A 235 -17.97 7.44 19.93
C ARG A 235 -16.81 8.42 19.74
N SER A 236 -16.69 9.00 18.56
CA SER A 236 -15.61 9.95 18.26
C SER A 236 -15.96 11.34 18.79
N ASP A 237 -14.96 12.17 19.01
CA ASP A 237 -15.13 13.61 19.28
C ASP A 237 -15.72 14.36 18.07
N GLN A 238 -15.33 13.96 16.86
CA GLN A 238 -15.79 14.56 15.61
C GLN A 238 -16.15 13.52 14.54
N LEU A 239 -17.05 13.89 13.63
CA LEU A 239 -17.42 13.12 12.44
C LEU A 239 -16.35 13.29 11.34
N VAL A 240 -15.27 12.49 11.39
CA VAL A 240 -14.12 12.61 10.46
C VAL A 240 -14.27 11.72 9.20
N ARG A 241 -15.11 10.68 9.31
CA ARG A 241 -15.28 9.67 8.25
C ARG A 241 -16.22 10.09 7.12
N PRO A 242 -17.32 10.84 7.38
CA PRO A 242 -18.26 11.17 6.31
C PRO A 242 -17.65 12.10 5.24
N ALA A 243 -18.19 12.05 4.03
CA ALA A 243 -17.87 12.99 2.97
C ALA A 243 -18.31 14.41 3.37
N GLN A 244 -17.55 15.44 2.99
CA GLN A 244 -17.78 16.82 3.44
C GLN A 244 -19.23 17.31 3.25
N HIS A 245 -19.82 17.11 2.07
CA HIS A 245 -21.22 17.54 1.85
C HIS A 245 -22.24 16.88 2.77
N ILE A 246 -22.01 15.66 3.26
CA ILE A 246 -22.92 15.01 4.20
C ILE A 246 -22.75 15.65 5.58
N LEU A 247 -21.51 16.03 5.94
CA LEU A 247 -21.27 16.80 7.16
C LEU A 247 -21.96 18.16 7.09
N ASP A 248 -21.89 18.84 5.95
CA ASP A 248 -22.55 20.11 5.73
C ASP A 248 -24.08 19.95 5.88
N LEU A 249 -24.67 18.91 5.30
CA LEU A 249 -26.10 18.58 5.47
C LEU A 249 -26.46 18.27 6.92
N VAL A 250 -25.65 17.47 7.63
CA VAL A 250 -25.88 17.18 9.06
C VAL A 250 -25.82 18.46 9.89
N GLU A 251 -24.86 19.35 9.63
CA GLU A 251 -24.71 20.61 10.35
C GLU A 251 -25.87 21.57 10.06
N ASP A 252 -26.34 21.65 8.81
CA ASP A 252 -27.52 22.42 8.44
C ASP A 252 -28.76 21.94 9.19
N ARG A 253 -28.97 20.62 9.27
CA ARG A 253 -30.07 20.01 10.04
C ARG A 253 -29.91 20.15 11.56
N ARG A 254 -28.67 20.15 12.06
CA ARG A 254 -28.36 20.43 13.46
C ARG A 254 -28.71 21.87 13.83
N ARG A 255 -28.38 22.83 12.97
CA ARG A 255 -28.75 24.25 13.13
C ARG A 255 -30.25 24.47 13.06
N ALA A 256 -30.94 23.71 12.21
CA ALA A 256 -32.40 23.67 12.15
C ALA A 256 -33.06 22.91 13.34
N GLN A 257 -32.26 22.41 14.30
CA GLN A 257 -32.72 21.63 15.45
C GLN A 257 -33.46 20.32 15.10
N GLN A 258 -33.23 19.79 13.90
CA GLN A 258 -33.84 18.53 13.43
C GLN A 258 -32.98 17.31 13.79
N ILE A 259 -31.67 17.50 13.95
CA ILE A 259 -30.73 16.46 14.37
C ILE A 259 -30.00 16.91 15.64
N GLN A 260 -30.08 16.12 16.70
CA GLN A 260 -29.24 16.25 17.88
C GLN A 260 -28.02 15.35 17.71
N VAL A 261 -26.81 15.92 17.72
CA VAL A 261 -25.56 15.16 17.58
C VAL A 261 -24.93 14.97 18.97
N GLU A 262 -24.89 13.71 19.41
CA GLU A 262 -24.21 13.29 20.63
C GLU A 262 -22.82 12.78 20.25
N ALA A 263 -21.81 13.61 20.47
CA ALA A 263 -20.41 13.27 20.24
C ALA A 263 -19.76 12.65 21.49
N ALA A 264 -18.69 11.89 21.29
CA ALA A 264 -18.01 11.13 22.35
C ALA A 264 -18.98 10.27 23.20
N SER A 265 -20.02 9.73 22.55
CA SER A 265 -21.08 8.95 23.20
C SER A 265 -20.97 7.45 22.89
N GLU A 266 -21.31 6.63 23.88
CA GLU A 266 -21.37 5.17 23.76
C GLU A 266 -22.73 4.65 24.25
N VAL A 267 -23.40 3.82 23.45
CA VAL A 267 -24.65 3.18 23.88
C VAL A 267 -24.34 2.10 24.91
N ILE A 268 -25.03 2.11 26.06
CA ILE A 268 -24.87 1.12 27.14
C ILE A 268 -26.00 0.09 27.12
N GLN A 269 -27.23 0.56 26.85
CA GLN A 269 -28.44 -0.24 26.91
C GLN A 269 -29.51 0.37 26.00
N ILE A 270 -30.32 -0.48 25.40
CA ILE A 270 -31.50 -0.13 24.62
C ILE A 270 -32.71 -0.75 25.33
N ASP A 271 -33.70 0.07 25.65
CA ASP A 271 -34.99 -0.37 26.15
C ASP A 271 -36.07 -0.14 25.08
N ALA A 272 -37.33 -0.49 25.39
CA ALA A 272 -38.45 -0.39 24.45
C ALA A 272 -38.71 1.05 23.93
N GLU A 273 -38.49 2.07 24.76
CA GLU A 273 -38.81 3.47 24.43
C GLU A 273 -37.64 4.45 24.65
N GLN A 274 -36.49 3.95 25.10
CA GLN A 274 -35.33 4.77 25.45
C GLN A 274 -34.00 4.08 25.15
N VAL A 275 -32.97 4.87 24.86
CA VAL A 275 -31.59 4.44 24.69
C VAL A 275 -30.73 5.15 25.73
N THR A 276 -29.97 4.36 26.49
CA THR A 276 -29.06 4.88 27.51
C THR A 276 -27.65 5.07 26.91
N LEU A 277 -27.17 6.30 26.95
CA LEU A 277 -25.87 6.73 26.43
C LEU A 277 -24.91 7.08 27.57
N ARG A 278 -23.66 6.66 27.47
CA ARG A 278 -22.53 7.20 28.23
C ARG A 278 -21.95 8.39 27.47
N THR A 279 -21.92 9.56 28.10
CA THR A 279 -21.32 10.78 27.55
C THR A 279 -20.20 11.27 28.48
N ALA A 280 -19.45 12.29 28.07
CA ALA A 280 -18.43 12.91 28.92
C ALA A 280 -19.02 13.52 30.21
N ASP A 281 -20.28 13.98 30.15
CA ASP A 281 -21.00 14.61 31.26
C ASP A 281 -21.74 13.60 32.16
N GLY A 282 -21.66 12.30 31.85
CA GLY A 282 -22.30 11.23 32.61
C GLY A 282 -23.22 10.33 31.76
N ILE A 283 -24.04 9.53 32.44
CA ILE A 283 -25.02 8.63 31.81
C ILE A 283 -26.32 9.41 31.56
N ARG A 284 -26.83 9.36 30.32
CA ARG A 284 -28.05 10.05 29.90
C ARG A 284 -28.97 9.10 29.12
N SER A 285 -30.27 9.16 29.36
CA SER A 285 -31.26 8.42 28.59
C SER A 285 -31.93 9.33 27.55
N VAL A 286 -32.11 8.82 26.34
CA VAL A 286 -32.72 9.52 25.20
C VAL A 286 -33.93 8.72 24.74
N SER A 287 -35.09 9.35 24.54
CA SER A 287 -36.27 8.67 24.03
C SER A 287 -36.07 8.24 22.57
N ALA A 288 -36.41 7.00 22.25
CA ALA A 288 -36.29 6.45 20.91
C ALA A 288 -37.38 5.38 20.67
N SER A 289 -38.22 5.60 19.67
CA SER A 289 -39.15 4.58 19.17
C SER A 289 -38.47 3.62 18.19
N THR A 290 -37.38 4.03 17.55
CA THR A 290 -36.59 3.19 16.64
C THR A 290 -35.11 3.50 16.78
N VAL A 291 -34.28 2.47 16.70
CA VAL A 291 -32.81 2.60 16.79
C VAL A 291 -32.16 2.04 15.54
N TYR A 292 -31.38 2.85 14.85
CA TYR A 292 -30.61 2.46 13.68
C TYR A 292 -29.12 2.26 14.00
N THR A 293 -28.64 1.02 13.99
CA THR A 293 -27.25 0.65 14.30
C THR A 293 -26.37 0.65 13.04
N MET A 294 -25.99 1.85 12.59
CA MET A 294 -25.20 2.12 11.38
C MET A 294 -23.68 2.08 11.63
N ILE A 295 -23.21 1.07 12.37
CA ILE A 295 -21.81 0.92 12.81
C ILE A 295 -20.90 0.14 11.83
N GLY A 296 -21.46 -0.24 10.68
CA GLY A 296 -20.79 -0.96 9.60
C GLY A 296 -21.02 -2.46 9.67
N ARG A 297 -20.40 -3.20 8.75
CA ARG A 297 -20.51 -4.65 8.63
C ARG A 297 -19.15 -5.33 8.81
N GLU A 298 -19.17 -6.60 9.19
CA GLU A 298 -17.98 -7.44 9.25
C GLU A 298 -17.78 -8.18 7.94
N ALA A 299 -16.58 -8.12 7.39
CA ALA A 299 -16.25 -8.95 6.23
C ALA A 299 -16.37 -10.44 6.61
N PRO A 300 -16.84 -11.32 5.71
CA PRO A 300 -17.09 -12.74 6.00
C PRO A 300 -15.80 -13.59 6.11
N LEU A 301 -14.81 -13.10 6.86
CA LEU A 301 -13.50 -13.72 7.03
C LEU A 301 -13.60 -15.02 7.82
N ALA A 302 -14.48 -15.10 8.82
CA ALA A 302 -14.68 -16.31 9.60
C ALA A 302 -15.18 -17.48 8.72
N PHE A 303 -16.14 -17.21 7.83
CA PHE A 303 -16.60 -18.17 6.83
C PHE A 303 -15.46 -18.63 5.92
N LEU A 304 -14.71 -17.69 5.33
CA LEU A 304 -13.58 -18.03 4.46
C LEU A 304 -12.50 -18.85 5.17
N ARG A 305 -12.20 -18.55 6.44
CA ARG A 305 -11.27 -19.34 7.28
C ARG A 305 -11.78 -20.74 7.55
N ARG A 306 -13.07 -20.90 7.87
CA ARG A 306 -13.69 -22.23 8.06
C ARG A 306 -13.64 -23.07 6.78
N CYS A 307 -13.72 -22.43 5.61
CA CYS A 307 -13.53 -23.08 4.32
C CYS A 307 -12.06 -23.39 4.00
N GLY A 308 -11.08 -22.91 4.78
CA GLY A 308 -9.65 -23.09 4.49
C GLY A 308 -9.11 -22.21 3.37
N VAL A 309 -9.84 -21.14 3.00
CA VAL A 309 -9.40 -20.16 2.00
C VAL A 309 -8.32 -19.27 2.62
N LYS A 310 -7.18 -19.15 1.93
CA LYS A 310 -6.10 -18.26 2.34
C LYS A 310 -6.52 -16.79 2.24
N ILE A 311 -6.24 -16.02 3.27
CA ILE A 311 -6.53 -14.59 3.32
C ILE A 311 -5.22 -13.82 3.13
N ARG A 312 -5.23 -12.83 2.22
CA ARG A 312 -4.08 -11.95 1.97
C ARG A 312 -3.68 -11.24 3.27
N GLY A 313 -2.39 -11.35 3.61
CA GLY A 313 -1.79 -10.66 4.75
C GLY A 313 -1.78 -11.45 6.07
N GLU A 314 -2.37 -12.64 6.12
CA GLU A 314 -2.25 -13.51 7.30
C GLU A 314 -0.86 -14.14 7.37
N TRP A 315 -0.23 -14.03 8.55
CA TRP A 315 1.09 -14.59 8.79
C TRP A 315 0.98 -16.06 9.17
N THR A 316 1.69 -16.90 8.44
CA THR A 316 1.82 -18.33 8.75
C THR A 316 3.20 -18.61 9.32
N VAL A 317 3.41 -19.79 9.92
CA VAL A 317 4.75 -20.23 10.37
C VAL A 317 5.76 -20.19 9.21
N ARG A 318 5.33 -20.55 8.00
CA ARG A 318 6.17 -20.45 6.79
C ARG A 318 6.55 -19.01 6.45
N SER A 319 5.65 -18.06 6.67
CA SER A 319 5.93 -16.63 6.50
C SER A 319 7.02 -16.17 7.48
N TRP A 320 6.92 -16.58 8.75
CA TRP A 320 7.93 -16.26 9.76
C TRP A 320 9.30 -16.89 9.46
N LEU A 321 9.33 -18.17 9.06
CA LEU A 321 10.57 -18.84 8.64
C LEU A 321 11.16 -18.20 7.37
N GLY A 322 10.32 -17.82 6.41
CA GLY A 322 10.74 -17.11 5.20
C GLY A 322 11.33 -15.75 5.52
N LEU A 323 10.72 -14.99 6.43
CA LEU A 323 11.28 -13.73 6.92
C LEU A 323 12.65 -13.97 7.55
N LEU A 324 12.75 -14.90 8.51
CA LEU A 324 14.01 -15.22 9.19
C LEU A 324 15.10 -15.59 8.19
N ALA A 325 14.80 -16.45 7.20
CA ALA A 325 15.76 -16.85 6.16
C ALA A 325 16.26 -15.65 5.35
N VAL A 326 15.35 -14.75 4.92
CA VAL A 326 15.74 -13.54 4.19
C VAL A 326 16.60 -12.62 5.05
N LEU A 327 16.23 -12.40 6.31
CA LEU A 327 17.03 -11.58 7.22
C LEU A 327 18.44 -12.17 7.41
N THR A 328 18.55 -13.50 7.57
CA THR A 328 19.84 -14.20 7.67
C THR A 328 20.67 -14.03 6.40
N ILE A 329 20.08 -14.19 5.20
CA ILE A 329 20.79 -13.99 3.92
C ILE A 329 21.27 -12.55 3.78
N CYS A 330 20.43 -11.55 4.07
CA CYS A 330 20.83 -10.15 4.03
C CYS A 330 21.98 -9.85 5.00
N THR A 331 21.94 -10.48 6.17
CA THR A 331 23.01 -10.38 7.18
C THR A 331 24.31 -10.95 6.66
N LEU A 332 24.30 -12.19 6.15
CA LEU A 332 25.46 -12.84 5.57
C LEU A 332 26.04 -12.05 4.39
N LEU A 333 25.19 -11.51 3.51
CA LEU A 333 25.63 -10.71 2.36
C LEU A 333 26.32 -9.42 2.79
N PHE A 334 25.82 -8.75 3.82
CA PHE A 334 26.47 -7.56 4.37
C PHE A 334 27.82 -7.88 4.98
N HIS A 335 27.90 -8.94 5.80
CA HIS A 335 29.17 -9.38 6.41
C HIS A 335 30.16 -9.95 5.40
N TRP A 336 29.70 -10.41 4.24
CA TRP A 336 30.56 -10.75 3.10
C TRP A 336 31.14 -9.50 2.41
N LYS A 337 30.34 -8.43 2.30
CA LYS A 337 30.76 -7.15 1.69
C LYS A 337 31.69 -6.34 2.60
N SER A 338 31.31 -6.19 3.86
CA SER A 338 31.96 -5.32 4.85
C SER A 338 32.62 -6.18 5.92
N ALA A 339 33.95 -6.10 6.05
CA ALA A 339 34.64 -6.71 7.17
C ALA A 339 34.23 -5.98 8.46
N VAL A 340 33.68 -6.71 9.43
CA VAL A 340 33.27 -6.19 10.73
C VAL A 340 33.95 -7.03 11.80
N ASP A 341 34.58 -6.37 12.77
CA ASP A 341 35.48 -6.98 13.76
C ASP A 341 34.86 -8.13 14.59
N TRP A 342 33.54 -8.12 14.80
CA TRP A 342 32.86 -9.14 15.61
C TRP A 342 32.41 -10.38 14.82
N PHE A 343 32.29 -10.30 13.49
CA PHE A 343 31.88 -11.44 12.66
C PHE A 343 32.66 -11.44 11.33
N PRO A 344 33.88 -12.00 11.32
CA PRO A 344 34.85 -11.86 10.22
C PRO A 344 34.58 -12.83 9.06
N VAL A 345 33.32 -12.93 8.61
CA VAL A 345 32.94 -13.80 7.48
C VAL A 345 33.67 -13.38 6.20
N ALA A 346 33.78 -12.08 5.94
CA ALA A 346 34.52 -11.58 4.79
C ALA A 346 35.99 -12.02 4.79
N ASP A 347 36.67 -11.89 5.94
CA ASP A 347 38.11 -12.19 6.02
C ASP A 347 38.38 -13.68 6.00
N TRP A 348 37.55 -14.46 6.71
CA TRP A 348 37.55 -15.92 6.60
C TRP A 348 37.31 -16.37 5.16
N TRP A 349 36.27 -15.87 4.50
CA TRP A 349 35.94 -16.22 3.12
C TRP A 349 37.06 -15.89 2.15
N ARG A 350 37.67 -14.70 2.26
CA ARG A 350 38.81 -14.29 1.43
C ARG A 350 40.06 -15.11 1.70
N SER A 351 40.34 -15.47 2.96
CA SER A 351 41.48 -16.32 3.33
C SER A 351 41.40 -17.72 2.70
N GLN A 352 40.20 -18.21 2.45
CA GLN A 352 39.96 -19.48 1.75
C GLN A 352 40.02 -19.33 0.22
N GLY A 353 40.38 -18.16 -0.31
CA GLY A 353 40.32 -17.86 -1.75
C GLY A 353 38.89 -17.68 -2.28
N GLY A 354 37.94 -17.39 -1.39
CA GLY A 354 36.55 -17.17 -1.77
C GLY A 354 36.36 -15.89 -2.59
N PHE A 355 35.37 -15.91 -3.48
CA PHE A 355 35.01 -14.81 -4.36
C PHE A 355 34.78 -13.48 -3.62
N PRO A 356 35.29 -12.32 -4.10
CA PRO A 356 35.96 -12.10 -5.39
C PRO A 356 37.49 -12.16 -5.34
N ALA A 357 38.09 -12.80 -4.33
CA ALA A 357 39.55 -12.85 -4.21
C ALA A 357 40.21 -13.48 -5.46
N GLY A 358 41.16 -12.77 -6.08
CA GLY A 358 41.91 -13.25 -7.25
C GLY A 358 41.19 -13.13 -8.60
N VAL A 359 39.97 -12.61 -8.63
CA VAL A 359 39.22 -12.37 -9.89
C VAL A 359 39.91 -11.29 -10.72
N ASP A 360 40.38 -10.23 -10.08
CA ASP A 360 41.21 -9.18 -10.68
C ASP A 360 42.43 -9.75 -11.41
N ARG A 361 43.17 -10.66 -10.75
CA ARG A 361 44.34 -11.33 -11.32
C ARG A 361 43.99 -12.26 -12.47
N TRP A 362 42.85 -12.95 -12.38
CA TRP A 362 42.36 -13.80 -13.47
C TRP A 362 42.02 -12.97 -14.71
N TRP A 363 41.32 -11.83 -14.54
CA TRP A 363 41.02 -10.91 -15.64
C TRP A 363 42.28 -10.32 -16.25
N ALA A 364 43.25 -9.88 -15.43
CA ALA A 364 44.54 -9.40 -15.92
C ALA A 364 45.31 -10.50 -16.68
N GLY A 365 45.15 -11.77 -16.29
CA GLY A 365 45.75 -12.93 -16.96
C GLY A 365 45.20 -13.21 -18.37
N LEU A 366 44.06 -12.63 -18.76
CA LEU A 366 43.53 -12.72 -20.13
C LEU A 366 44.38 -11.93 -21.15
N GLY A 367 45.30 -11.08 -20.68
CA GLY A 367 46.22 -10.32 -21.52
C GLY A 367 45.56 -9.22 -22.35
N GLY A 368 46.37 -8.53 -23.16
CA GLY A 368 45.91 -7.44 -24.02
C GLY A 368 45.32 -6.27 -23.22
N ALA A 369 44.14 -5.81 -23.60
CA ALA A 369 43.47 -4.68 -22.96
C ALA A 369 43.15 -4.94 -21.47
N PHE A 370 42.97 -6.19 -21.03
CA PHE A 370 42.68 -6.48 -19.62
C PHE A 370 43.89 -6.39 -18.70
N ALA A 371 45.11 -6.48 -19.24
CA ALA A 371 46.35 -6.30 -18.48
C ALA A 371 46.77 -4.83 -18.38
N ASP A 372 46.31 -3.98 -19.30
CA ASP A 372 46.65 -2.55 -19.34
C ASP A 372 45.59 -1.70 -18.63
N SER A 373 45.94 -1.21 -17.44
CA SER A 373 45.10 -0.36 -16.59
C SER A 373 44.68 0.98 -17.25
N THR A 374 45.40 1.44 -18.29
CA THR A 374 45.05 2.66 -19.02
C THR A 374 43.86 2.47 -19.98
N THR A 375 43.49 1.22 -20.27
CA THR A 375 42.30 0.91 -21.04
C THR A 375 41.07 0.76 -20.13
N LEU A 376 39.86 0.94 -20.70
CA LEU A 376 38.61 0.69 -19.97
C LEU A 376 38.49 -0.76 -19.47
N ALA A 377 39.06 -1.71 -20.22
CA ALA A 377 39.05 -3.12 -19.89
C ALA A 377 39.94 -3.43 -18.67
N GLY A 378 41.13 -2.82 -18.59
CA GLY A 378 42.01 -2.94 -17.44
C GLY A 378 41.50 -2.22 -16.19
N ALA A 379 40.87 -1.04 -16.35
CA ALA A 379 40.21 -0.35 -15.23
C ALA A 379 39.01 -1.14 -14.67
N LEU A 380 38.31 -1.89 -15.52
CA LEU A 380 37.29 -2.84 -15.07
C LEU A 380 37.93 -4.03 -14.34
N ALA A 381 39.05 -4.55 -14.85
CA ALA A 381 39.78 -5.67 -14.25
C ALA A 381 40.29 -5.36 -12.83
N SER A 382 40.67 -4.11 -12.53
CA SER A 382 41.01 -3.71 -11.15
C SER A 382 39.77 -3.63 -10.25
N SER A 383 38.64 -3.17 -10.78
CA SER A 383 37.41 -2.95 -10.01
C SER A 383 36.67 -4.25 -9.67
N VAL A 384 36.79 -5.32 -10.48
CA VAL A 384 36.16 -6.63 -10.20
C VAL A 384 36.76 -7.34 -8.98
N GLY A 385 37.94 -6.93 -8.50
CA GLY A 385 38.52 -7.42 -7.25
C GLY A 385 37.79 -6.91 -6.00
N GLU A 386 36.98 -5.85 -6.12
CA GLU A 386 36.26 -5.27 -4.99
C GLU A 386 34.90 -5.95 -4.75
N ALA A 387 34.61 -6.33 -3.49
CA ALA A 387 33.27 -6.83 -3.13
C ALA A 387 32.17 -5.79 -3.37
N GLY A 388 32.52 -4.49 -3.26
CA GLY A 388 31.63 -3.37 -3.55
C GLY A 388 31.15 -3.32 -5.00
N PHE A 389 32.01 -3.68 -5.96
CA PHE A 389 31.67 -3.76 -7.38
C PHE A 389 30.54 -4.76 -7.60
N TRP A 390 30.70 -5.99 -7.11
CA TRP A 390 29.72 -7.07 -7.30
C TRP A 390 28.39 -6.79 -6.61
N TYR A 391 28.43 -6.21 -5.41
CA TYR A 391 27.21 -5.77 -4.74
C TYR A 391 26.46 -4.71 -5.56
N SER A 392 27.18 -3.70 -6.05
CA SER A 392 26.58 -2.61 -6.84
C SER A 392 26.11 -3.07 -8.21
N LEU A 393 26.81 -4.02 -8.84
CA LEU A 393 26.40 -4.68 -10.07
C LEU A 393 25.10 -5.47 -9.85
N ALA A 394 25.06 -6.32 -8.82
CA ALA A 394 23.86 -7.09 -8.49
C ALA A 394 22.66 -6.17 -8.19
N TYR A 395 22.87 -5.10 -7.42
CA TYR A 395 21.84 -4.11 -7.12
C TYR A 395 21.32 -3.42 -8.39
N THR A 396 22.22 -3.04 -9.30
CA THR A 396 21.90 -2.42 -10.60
C THR A 396 21.13 -3.38 -11.51
N LEU A 397 21.55 -4.65 -11.59
CA LEU A 397 20.87 -5.69 -12.36
C LEU A 397 19.46 -5.98 -11.83
N VAL A 398 19.27 -6.02 -10.52
CA VAL A 398 17.94 -6.18 -9.91
C VAL A 398 17.04 -5.01 -10.31
N ILE A 399 17.50 -3.76 -10.18
CA ILE A 399 16.72 -2.58 -10.59
C ILE A 399 16.41 -2.60 -12.10
N LEU A 400 17.35 -3.01 -12.94
CA LEU A 400 17.14 -3.13 -14.38
C LEU A 400 16.09 -4.19 -14.73
N ILE A 401 16.26 -5.42 -14.24
CA ILE A 401 15.39 -6.56 -14.56
C ILE A 401 13.98 -6.32 -14.04
N PHE A 402 13.84 -5.94 -12.77
CA PHE A 402 12.53 -5.65 -12.18
C PHE A 402 11.92 -4.34 -12.69
N GLY A 403 12.76 -3.38 -13.08
CA GLY A 403 12.31 -2.16 -13.76
C GLY A 403 11.69 -2.44 -15.13
N ILE A 404 12.31 -3.29 -15.95
CA ILE A 404 11.72 -3.72 -17.23
C ILE A 404 10.41 -4.47 -16.99
N ARG A 405 10.35 -5.36 -15.98
CA ARG A 405 9.10 -6.04 -15.60
C ARG A 405 8.02 -5.06 -15.17
N ARG A 406 8.36 -4.04 -14.38
CA ARG A 406 7.45 -2.98 -13.94
C ARG A 406 6.87 -2.21 -15.13
N ILE A 407 7.70 -1.80 -16.09
CA ILE A 407 7.27 -1.09 -17.30
C ILE A 407 6.31 -1.96 -18.14
N ARG A 408 6.60 -3.25 -18.27
CA ARG A 408 5.72 -4.19 -19.01
C ARG A 408 4.36 -4.38 -18.33
N ARG A 409 4.35 -4.41 -16.99
CA ARG A 409 3.13 -4.58 -16.17
C ARG A 409 2.27 -3.31 -16.11
N ARG A 410 2.90 -2.14 -15.98
CA ARG A 410 2.24 -0.85 -15.78
C ARG A 410 2.53 0.06 -16.97
N ARG A 411 1.70 -0.03 -18.01
CA ARG A 411 1.88 0.67 -19.29
C ARG A 411 1.39 2.12 -19.24
N THR A 412 2.04 2.97 -18.45
CA THR A 412 1.80 4.43 -18.46
C THR A 412 3.08 5.19 -18.79
N ALA A 413 2.93 6.37 -19.42
CA ALA A 413 4.07 7.23 -19.72
C ALA A 413 4.82 7.62 -18.43
N TYR A 414 4.07 7.89 -17.35
CA TYR A 414 4.62 8.19 -16.04
C TYR A 414 5.56 7.09 -15.51
N VAL A 415 5.09 5.84 -15.47
CA VAL A 415 5.89 4.72 -14.94
C VAL A 415 7.09 4.43 -15.84
N LYS A 416 6.94 4.55 -17.17
CA LYS A 416 8.04 4.37 -18.12
C LYS A 416 9.18 5.35 -17.84
N TRP A 417 8.89 6.65 -17.81
CA TRP A 417 9.92 7.68 -17.58
C TRP A 417 10.51 7.60 -16.19
N GLN A 418 9.67 7.44 -15.16
CA GLN A 418 10.15 7.27 -13.78
C GLN A 418 11.13 6.10 -13.65
N THR A 419 10.78 4.95 -14.21
CA THR A 419 11.60 3.73 -14.08
C THR A 419 12.91 3.87 -14.84
N TRP A 420 12.90 4.45 -16.04
CA TRP A 420 14.15 4.70 -16.78
C TRP A 420 15.05 5.70 -16.07
N THR A 421 14.52 6.78 -15.50
CA THR A 421 15.31 7.72 -14.71
C THR A 421 15.97 7.02 -13.52
N LEU A 422 15.24 6.18 -12.79
CA LEU A 422 15.77 5.40 -11.66
C LEU A 422 16.85 4.40 -12.09
N ILE A 423 16.66 3.71 -13.22
CA ILE A 423 17.67 2.81 -13.79
C ILE A 423 18.93 3.60 -14.17
N SER A 424 18.79 4.74 -14.85
CA SER A 424 19.91 5.56 -15.28
C SER A 424 20.69 6.14 -14.11
N ILE A 425 20.02 6.60 -13.05
CA ILE A 425 20.71 7.09 -11.84
C ILE A 425 21.42 5.97 -11.10
N GLN A 426 20.85 4.75 -11.07
CA GLN A 426 21.56 3.63 -10.49
C GLN A 426 22.78 3.19 -11.33
N ALA A 427 22.62 3.09 -12.64
CA ALA A 427 23.66 2.56 -13.53
C ALA A 427 24.80 3.55 -13.75
N LEU A 428 24.50 4.85 -13.94
CA LEU A 428 25.49 5.84 -14.34
C LEU A 428 26.27 6.38 -13.12
N PRO A 429 25.72 7.26 -12.25
CA PRO A 429 26.48 7.85 -11.15
C PRO A 429 26.73 6.88 -9.97
N LEU A 430 25.91 5.83 -9.80
CA LEU A 430 26.02 4.92 -8.66
C LEU A 430 26.65 3.56 -8.98
N PHE A 431 27.07 3.32 -10.23
CA PHE A 431 27.78 2.10 -10.60
C PHE A 431 28.95 2.40 -11.54
N LEU A 432 28.68 2.85 -12.77
CA LEU A 432 29.74 3.08 -13.75
C LEU A 432 30.72 4.20 -13.35
N LEU A 433 30.23 5.27 -12.72
CA LEU A 433 31.09 6.38 -12.31
C LEU A 433 32.18 5.95 -11.30
N PRO A 434 31.86 5.36 -10.13
CA PRO A 434 32.87 4.98 -9.14
C PRO A 434 33.71 3.76 -9.53
N TYR A 435 33.14 2.81 -10.28
CA TYR A 435 33.79 1.53 -10.53
C TYR A 435 34.34 1.35 -11.95
N LEU A 436 34.18 2.33 -12.84
CA LEU A 436 34.73 2.26 -14.19
C LEU A 436 35.36 3.59 -14.60
N PHE A 437 34.57 4.67 -14.63
CA PHE A 437 35.04 5.94 -15.19
C PHE A 437 36.08 6.65 -14.31
N LEU A 438 35.86 6.76 -13.00
CA LEU A 438 36.82 7.43 -12.11
C LEU A 438 38.14 6.66 -11.98
N PRO A 439 38.16 5.32 -11.76
CA PRO A 439 39.40 4.55 -11.79
C PRO A 439 40.13 4.66 -13.12
N TRP A 440 39.42 4.57 -14.25
CA TRP A 440 40.01 4.70 -15.57
C TRP A 440 40.68 6.07 -15.79
N LEU A 441 40.02 7.16 -15.41
CA LEU A 441 40.60 8.51 -15.47
C LEU A 441 41.83 8.63 -14.55
N GLY A 442 41.81 8.01 -13.38
CA GLY A 442 42.95 7.92 -12.48
C GLY A 442 44.14 7.20 -13.12
N HIS A 443 43.91 6.04 -13.75
CA HIS A 443 44.96 5.30 -14.45
C HIS A 443 45.54 6.03 -15.67
N LEU A 444 44.77 6.93 -16.29
CA LEU A 444 45.25 7.83 -17.35
C LEU A 444 46.08 9.03 -16.83
N GLY A 445 46.24 9.16 -15.51
CA GLY A 445 46.96 10.28 -14.88
C GLY A 445 46.19 11.60 -14.90
N TYR A 446 44.87 11.57 -15.12
CA TYR A 446 44.04 12.78 -15.19
C TYR A 446 43.98 13.54 -13.85
N PHE A 447 44.21 12.83 -12.74
CA PHE A 447 44.20 13.39 -11.39
C PHE A 447 45.60 13.70 -10.86
N ASP A 448 46.65 13.55 -11.69
CA ASP A 448 48.04 13.76 -11.28
C ASP A 448 48.48 15.22 -11.38
N ALA A 449 47.81 16.03 -12.21
CA ALA A 449 48.12 17.44 -12.41
C ALA A 449 46.90 18.31 -12.78
N GLY A 450 47.07 19.63 -12.68
CA GLY A 450 46.11 20.62 -13.14
C GLY A 450 44.80 20.67 -12.34
N TRP A 451 43.71 21.01 -13.04
CA TRP A 451 42.41 21.18 -12.42
C TRP A 451 41.80 19.84 -11.97
N GLY A 452 42.09 18.75 -12.68
CA GLY A 452 41.64 17.39 -12.35
C GLY A 452 42.14 16.95 -10.98
N LYS A 453 43.44 17.18 -10.69
CA LYS A 453 44.02 16.95 -9.36
C LYS A 453 43.32 17.77 -8.27
N THR A 454 43.05 19.05 -8.52
CA THR A 454 42.39 19.92 -7.52
C THR A 454 41.00 19.40 -7.15
N VAL A 455 40.23 18.95 -8.14
CA VAL A 455 38.90 18.37 -7.92
C VAL A 455 38.99 17.02 -7.22
N ALA A 456 39.95 16.18 -7.62
CA ALA A 456 40.15 14.86 -7.02
C ALA A 456 40.63 14.96 -5.57
N ASP A 457 41.57 15.84 -5.24
CA ASP A 457 42.03 16.05 -3.86
C ASP A 457 40.90 16.58 -2.96
N ALA A 458 40.00 17.38 -3.53
CA ALA A 458 38.85 17.94 -2.83
C ALA A 458 37.72 16.92 -2.57
N LEU A 459 37.54 15.93 -3.46
CA LEU A 459 36.40 14.99 -3.43
C LEU A 459 36.80 13.55 -3.07
N PHE A 460 38.01 13.11 -3.41
CA PHE A 460 38.48 11.74 -3.36
C PHE A 460 39.87 11.69 -2.70
N PRO A 461 39.93 11.56 -1.36
CA PRO A 461 41.20 11.46 -0.65
C PRO A 461 41.98 10.21 -1.08
N GLU A 462 43.31 10.33 -1.10
CA GLU A 462 44.23 9.23 -1.37
C GLU A 462 44.39 8.35 -0.13
N VAL A 463 44.34 7.03 -0.32
CA VAL A 463 44.47 6.05 0.77
C VAL A 463 45.50 5.00 0.39
N GLN A 464 46.54 4.86 1.21
CA GLN A 464 47.58 3.85 1.02
C GLN A 464 47.00 2.43 1.18
N GLY A 465 47.28 1.54 0.22
CA GLY A 465 46.81 0.16 0.24
C GLY A 465 45.39 -0.05 -0.29
N TYR A 466 44.74 0.97 -0.86
CA TYR A 466 43.47 0.84 -1.58
C TYR A 466 43.74 0.75 -3.09
N ALA A 467 43.27 -0.32 -3.76
CA ALA A 467 43.67 -0.69 -5.12
C ALA A 467 43.42 0.39 -6.22
N PRO A 468 42.40 1.27 -6.11
CA PRO A 468 42.23 2.43 -6.99
C PRO A 468 43.06 3.67 -6.62
N GLY A 469 43.80 3.65 -5.50
CA GLY A 469 44.56 4.77 -4.94
C GLY A 469 43.74 5.85 -4.24
N ARG A 470 42.52 6.13 -4.73
CA ARG A 470 41.60 7.16 -4.18
C ARG A 470 40.22 6.59 -3.90
N GLU A 471 39.54 7.14 -2.89
CA GLU A 471 38.19 6.72 -2.48
C GLU A 471 37.07 7.19 -3.43
N TYR A 472 37.07 6.72 -4.68
CA TYR A 472 36.11 7.12 -5.73
C TYR A 472 34.65 6.82 -5.37
N TRP A 473 34.39 5.83 -4.52
CA TRP A 473 33.05 5.48 -4.03
C TRP A 473 32.35 6.64 -3.29
N ARG A 474 33.10 7.64 -2.80
CA ARG A 474 32.52 8.85 -2.19
C ARG A 474 31.61 9.63 -3.13
N CYS A 475 31.74 9.44 -4.46
CA CYS A 475 30.86 10.06 -5.45
C CYS A 475 29.38 9.67 -5.29
N PHE A 476 29.05 8.59 -4.56
CA PHE A 476 27.68 8.27 -4.20
C PHE A 476 26.97 9.44 -3.50
N GLY A 477 27.70 10.27 -2.76
CA GLY A 477 27.18 11.49 -2.12
C GLY A 477 26.64 12.54 -3.09
N LEU A 478 26.98 12.48 -4.38
CA LEU A 478 26.38 13.36 -5.40
C LEU A 478 24.89 13.09 -5.59
N ILE A 479 24.46 11.84 -5.38
CA ILE A 479 23.06 11.42 -5.49
C ILE A 479 22.43 11.26 -4.11
N LEU A 480 23.15 10.65 -3.16
CA LEU A 480 22.65 10.35 -1.83
C LEU A 480 22.89 11.54 -0.89
N ALA A 481 21.85 12.36 -0.72
CA ALA A 481 21.90 13.53 0.15
C ALA A 481 22.05 13.16 1.64
N TRP A 482 22.64 14.06 2.43
CA TRP A 482 22.66 13.95 3.89
C TRP A 482 21.22 13.96 4.44
N PRO A 483 20.86 13.14 5.45
CA PRO A 483 21.71 12.26 6.27
C PRO A 483 21.90 10.82 5.75
N LEU A 484 21.52 10.51 4.50
CA LEU A 484 21.60 9.14 3.99
C LEU A 484 23.05 8.70 3.70
N PHE A 485 23.88 9.60 3.17
CA PHE A 485 25.30 9.30 2.91
C PHE A 485 26.21 9.80 4.03
N PHE A 486 26.22 9.04 5.13
CA PHE A 486 26.92 9.36 6.37
C PHE A 486 28.43 9.53 6.21
N TRP A 487 29.07 8.65 5.43
CA TRP A 487 30.53 8.53 5.36
C TRP A 487 31.27 9.76 4.77
N ASN A 488 30.58 10.65 4.06
CA ASN A 488 31.17 11.90 3.53
C ASN A 488 31.13 13.07 4.53
N VAL A 489 30.27 12.98 5.55
CA VAL A 489 30.11 14.03 6.56
C VAL A 489 30.79 13.65 7.88
N PHE A 490 30.89 12.36 8.18
CA PHE A 490 31.46 11.86 9.43
C PHE A 490 32.83 11.20 9.20
N THR A 491 33.80 12.03 8.83
CA THR A 491 35.21 11.65 8.60
C THR A 491 36.09 12.06 9.77
N ALA A 492 37.32 11.52 9.87
CA ALA A 492 38.29 11.92 10.89
C ALA A 492 38.66 13.41 10.78
N GLU A 493 38.97 13.85 9.56
CA GLU A 493 39.22 15.24 9.20
C GLU A 493 38.07 15.80 8.35
N PRO A 494 37.72 17.09 8.46
CA PRO A 494 36.60 17.67 7.73
C PRO A 494 36.87 17.74 6.23
N LEU A 495 36.13 16.95 5.45
CA LEU A 495 36.09 17.08 3.99
C LEU A 495 35.21 18.28 3.60
N THR A 496 35.79 19.47 3.61
CA THR A 496 35.09 20.76 3.43
C THR A 496 34.19 20.80 2.20
N THR A 497 34.68 20.32 1.05
CA THR A 497 33.91 20.26 -0.20
C THR A 497 32.66 19.40 -0.06
N TRP A 498 32.76 18.24 0.60
CA TRP A 498 31.61 17.36 0.84
C TRP A 498 30.62 17.93 1.85
N LEU A 499 31.09 18.66 2.87
CA LEU A 499 30.22 19.38 3.81
C LEU A 499 29.41 20.46 3.08
N VAL A 500 30.05 21.23 2.19
CA VAL A 500 29.38 22.26 1.37
C VAL A 500 28.38 21.61 0.41
N ILE A 501 28.77 20.57 -0.32
CA ILE A 501 27.86 19.84 -1.22
C ILE A 501 26.65 19.31 -0.45
N SER A 502 26.87 18.67 0.70
CA SER A 502 25.80 18.12 1.54
C SER A 502 24.85 19.21 2.06
N LEU A 503 25.39 20.35 2.48
CA LEU A 503 24.61 21.50 2.94
C LEU A 503 23.74 22.06 1.80
N VAL A 504 24.33 22.34 0.65
CA VAL A 504 23.63 22.91 -0.51
C VAL A 504 22.59 21.92 -1.04
N GLN A 505 22.95 20.65 -1.18
CA GLN A 505 22.04 19.61 -1.66
C GLN A 505 20.84 19.44 -0.72
N THR A 506 21.08 19.29 0.58
CA THR A 506 20.01 18.97 1.54
C THR A 506 19.16 20.16 1.96
N PHE A 507 19.72 21.36 2.06
CA PHE A 507 19.02 22.53 2.60
C PHE A 507 18.67 23.60 1.55
N VAL A 508 19.20 23.48 0.32
CA VAL A 508 18.87 24.41 -0.78
C VAL A 508 18.18 23.67 -1.92
N VAL A 509 18.86 22.72 -2.56
CA VAL A 509 18.37 22.05 -3.77
C VAL A 509 17.12 21.20 -3.46
N LEU A 510 17.17 20.36 -2.42
CA LEU A 510 16.04 19.49 -2.07
C LEU A 510 14.77 20.29 -1.68
N PRO A 511 14.81 21.29 -0.77
CA PRO A 511 13.62 22.06 -0.42
C PRO A 511 13.01 22.79 -1.62
N LEU A 512 13.84 23.38 -2.49
CA LEU A 512 13.36 24.06 -3.70
C LEU A 512 12.69 23.08 -4.68
N ALA A 513 13.29 21.91 -4.90
CA ALA A 513 12.72 20.88 -5.75
C ALA A 513 11.41 20.31 -5.16
N ILE A 514 11.37 20.04 -3.85
CA ILE A 514 10.19 19.51 -3.17
C ILE A 514 9.06 20.53 -3.16
N ARG A 515 9.36 21.82 -2.99
CA ARG A 515 8.36 22.89 -3.08
C ARG A 515 7.61 22.85 -4.41
N ARG A 516 8.33 22.55 -5.50
CA ARG A 516 7.80 22.59 -6.87
C ARG A 516 7.18 21.28 -7.35
N TRP A 517 7.72 20.13 -6.96
CA TRP A 517 7.36 18.81 -7.51
C TRP A 517 6.93 17.78 -6.46
N GLY A 518 6.91 18.17 -5.18
CA GLY A 518 6.63 17.30 -4.05
C GLY A 518 7.82 16.40 -3.67
N LYS A 519 7.69 15.70 -2.54
CA LYS A 519 8.69 14.74 -2.02
C LYS A 519 9.08 13.66 -3.03
N GLY A 520 8.18 13.31 -3.94
CA GLY A 520 8.40 12.31 -4.97
C GLY A 520 9.58 12.61 -5.90
N VAL A 521 9.96 13.88 -6.10
CA VAL A 521 11.10 14.25 -6.97
C VAL A 521 12.40 13.55 -6.59
N TYR A 522 12.61 13.29 -5.30
CA TYR A 522 13.78 12.57 -4.83
C TYR A 522 13.45 11.11 -4.52
N CYS A 523 12.53 10.85 -3.58
CA CYS A 523 12.22 9.48 -3.13
C CYS A 523 11.62 8.57 -4.21
N GLY A 524 11.04 9.15 -5.27
CA GLY A 524 10.39 8.44 -6.37
C GLY A 524 11.14 8.50 -7.70
N TRP A 525 12.07 9.44 -7.90
CA TRP A 525 12.75 9.63 -9.19
C TRP A 525 14.28 9.61 -9.12
N ILE A 526 14.89 9.87 -7.97
CA ILE A 526 16.36 10.00 -7.83
C ILE A 526 16.97 8.95 -6.90
N CYS A 527 16.35 8.73 -5.74
CA CYS A 527 16.91 7.88 -4.69
C CYS A 527 17.03 6.41 -5.11
N SER A 528 18.21 5.81 -4.96
CA SER A 528 18.47 4.39 -5.27
C SER A 528 17.67 3.41 -4.40
N CYS A 529 17.47 3.72 -3.11
CA CYS A 529 16.58 2.93 -2.25
C CYS A 529 15.12 2.98 -2.77
N GLY A 530 14.72 4.16 -3.27
CA GLY A 530 13.45 4.36 -3.96
C GLY A 530 13.35 3.57 -5.27
N ALA A 531 14.45 3.45 -6.02
CA ALA A 531 14.53 2.66 -7.24
C ALA A 531 14.23 1.18 -6.96
N LEU A 532 14.91 0.59 -5.97
CA LEU A 532 14.66 -0.80 -5.58
C LEU A 532 13.23 -0.98 -5.05
N ALA A 533 12.74 -0.02 -4.25
CA ALA A 533 11.38 -0.03 -3.73
C ALA A 533 10.30 -0.02 -4.81
N GLU A 534 10.44 0.83 -5.82
CA GLU A 534 9.46 0.96 -6.91
C GLU A 534 9.56 -0.17 -7.92
N THR A 535 10.71 -0.84 -8.04
CA THR A 535 10.93 -1.94 -8.99
C THR A 535 10.64 -3.29 -8.35
N LEU A 536 11.56 -3.81 -7.52
CA LEU A 536 11.44 -5.09 -6.84
C LEU A 536 10.18 -5.14 -5.94
N GLY A 537 9.89 -4.04 -5.26
CA GLY A 537 8.75 -3.92 -4.34
C GLY A 537 7.38 -3.68 -4.98
N ASP A 538 7.30 -3.49 -6.31
CA ASP A 538 6.05 -3.14 -7.01
C ASP A 538 4.93 -4.17 -6.84
N THR A 539 5.29 -5.46 -6.75
CA THR A 539 4.31 -6.54 -6.61
C THR A 539 3.71 -6.62 -5.21
N GLN A 540 4.40 -6.05 -4.23
CA GLN A 540 4.09 -6.18 -2.81
C GLN A 540 3.38 -4.95 -2.24
N ARG A 541 2.84 -4.04 -3.08
CA ARG A 541 2.25 -2.77 -2.59
C ARG A 541 1.13 -2.96 -1.58
N HIS A 542 0.25 -3.92 -1.86
CA HIS A 542 -0.94 -4.25 -1.08
C HIS A 542 -0.63 -4.81 0.32
N LYS A 543 0.63 -5.15 0.61
CA LYS A 543 1.07 -5.65 1.92
C LYS A 543 1.43 -4.53 2.90
N MET A 544 1.40 -3.26 2.49
CA MET A 544 1.70 -2.15 3.39
C MET A 544 0.62 -2.10 4.49
N PRO A 545 1.00 -2.13 5.79
CA PRO A 545 -0.01 -2.07 6.83
C PRO A 545 -0.57 -0.64 7.00
N HIS A 546 -1.89 -0.55 7.05
CA HIS A 546 -2.65 0.68 7.26
C HIS A 546 -3.22 0.72 8.68
N GLY A 547 -3.41 1.92 9.24
CA GLY A 547 -4.06 2.10 10.53
C GLY A 547 -3.35 3.10 11.44
N ARG A 548 -4.01 3.43 12.56
CA ARG A 548 -3.50 4.42 13.53
C ARG A 548 -2.19 3.98 14.18
N TRP A 549 -2.06 2.69 14.52
CA TRP A 549 -0.86 2.16 15.15
C TRP A 549 0.35 2.20 14.22
N THR A 550 0.21 1.78 12.95
CA THR A 550 1.32 1.87 11.99
C THR A 550 1.67 3.30 11.62
N MET A 551 0.70 4.22 11.65
CA MET A 551 1.01 5.65 11.51
C MET A 551 1.89 6.18 12.65
N ARG A 552 1.76 5.66 13.88
CA ARG A 552 2.66 6.02 14.99
C ARG A 552 4.09 5.50 14.77
N LEU A 553 4.28 4.38 14.08
CA LEU A 553 5.63 3.90 13.76
C LEU A 553 6.41 4.86 12.85
N ASN A 554 5.74 5.74 12.13
CA ASN A 554 6.42 6.76 11.31
C ASN A 554 7.27 7.72 12.16
N PHE A 555 7.01 7.84 13.48
CA PHE A 555 7.84 8.63 14.38
C PHE A 555 9.27 8.10 14.52
N LEU A 556 9.53 6.82 14.22
CA LEU A 556 10.87 6.25 14.26
C LEU A 556 11.83 6.99 13.31
N GLY A 557 11.38 7.38 12.12
CA GLY A 557 12.20 8.14 11.18
C GLY A 557 12.53 9.55 11.70
N GLN A 558 11.62 10.16 12.47
CA GLN A 558 11.89 11.45 13.12
C GLN A 558 12.90 11.30 14.26
N LEU A 559 12.78 10.24 15.05
CA LEU A 559 13.77 9.91 16.09
C LEU A 559 15.16 9.72 15.50
N LEU A 560 15.27 8.96 14.41
CA LEU A 560 16.54 8.74 13.70
C LEU A 560 17.11 10.04 13.11
N LEU A 561 16.26 10.94 12.60
CA LEU A 561 16.70 12.25 12.12
C LEU A 561 17.26 13.10 13.27
N VAL A 562 16.61 13.11 14.44
CA VAL A 562 17.11 13.82 15.63
C VAL A 562 18.48 13.26 16.04
N LEU A 563 18.65 11.94 16.02
CA LEU A 563 19.94 11.31 16.30
C LEU A 563 21.01 11.75 15.29
N CYS A 564 20.70 11.78 13.99
CA CYS A 564 21.63 12.28 12.97
C CYS A 564 22.02 13.75 13.18
N LEU A 565 21.08 14.61 13.60
CA LEU A 565 21.35 16.01 13.91
C LEU A 565 22.22 16.17 15.16
N LEU A 566 21.95 15.38 16.21
CA LEU A 566 22.78 15.36 17.42
C LEU A 566 24.20 14.91 17.10
N MET A 567 24.36 13.84 16.32
CA MET A 567 25.68 13.37 15.87
C MET A 567 26.42 14.44 15.06
N LEU A 568 25.73 15.12 14.14
CA LEU A 568 26.31 16.21 13.36
C LEU A 568 26.79 17.34 14.28
N GLY A 569 25.95 17.75 15.24
CA GLY A 569 26.30 18.77 16.24
C GLY A 569 27.52 18.40 17.07
N THR A 570 27.58 17.17 17.59
CA THR A 570 28.74 16.69 18.35
C THR A 570 29.99 16.63 17.47
N ARG A 571 29.86 16.25 16.20
CA ARG A 571 31.02 16.19 15.30
C ARG A 571 31.56 17.57 14.97
N LEU A 572 30.68 18.54 14.67
CA LEU A 572 31.05 19.92 14.43
C LEU A 572 31.71 20.57 15.66
N ALA A 573 31.19 20.30 16.87
CA ALA A 573 31.78 20.78 18.12
C ALA A 573 33.18 20.20 18.37
N SER A 574 33.37 18.90 18.06
CA SER A 574 34.66 18.22 18.14
C SER A 574 35.70 18.83 17.20
N TRP A 575 35.33 19.18 15.97
CA TRP A 575 36.24 19.84 15.03
C TRP A 575 36.51 21.31 15.35
N GLY A 576 35.49 22.04 15.80
CA GLY A 576 35.60 23.48 16.07
C GLY A 576 36.38 23.81 17.34
N SER A 577 36.53 22.86 18.26
CA SER A 577 37.16 23.09 19.57
C SER A 577 37.88 21.85 20.12
N PRO A 578 38.83 21.25 19.39
CA PRO A 578 39.39 19.93 19.68
C PRO A 578 40.02 19.81 21.08
N ASP A 579 40.66 20.86 21.58
CA ASP A 579 41.33 20.88 22.88
C ASP A 579 40.43 21.32 24.05
N SER A 580 39.19 21.73 23.75
CA SER A 580 38.24 22.14 24.79
C SER A 580 37.58 20.92 25.45
N THR A 581 37.12 21.08 26.69
CA THR A 581 36.32 20.05 27.38
C THR A 581 35.10 19.62 26.55
N ILE A 582 34.49 20.56 25.83
CA ILE A 582 33.35 20.31 24.94
C ILE A 582 33.77 19.45 23.75
N GLY A 583 34.89 19.75 23.10
CA GLY A 583 35.39 18.99 21.96
C GLY A 583 35.81 17.56 22.32
N ILE A 584 36.45 17.36 23.48
CA ILE A 584 36.84 16.04 23.98
C ILE A 584 35.60 15.19 24.32
N VAL A 585 34.62 15.78 25.03
CA VAL A 585 33.36 15.09 25.36
C VAL A 585 32.59 14.76 24.08
N ALA A 586 32.50 15.69 23.13
CA ALA A 586 31.82 15.48 21.87
C ALA A 586 32.51 14.40 21.00
N ALA A 587 33.84 14.34 21.01
CA ALA A 587 34.60 13.28 20.35
C ALA A 587 34.35 11.90 20.97
N ARG A 588 34.24 11.82 22.30
CA ARG A 588 33.88 10.57 23.02
C ARG A 588 32.45 10.13 22.71
N ILE A 589 31.49 11.05 22.71
CA ILE A 589 30.10 10.76 22.34
C ILE A 589 30.02 10.26 20.89
N TYR A 590 30.67 10.95 19.96
CA TYR A 590 30.76 10.53 18.56
C TYR A 590 31.39 9.13 18.41
N GLY A 591 32.55 8.91 19.04
CA GLY A 591 33.25 7.62 19.03
C GLY A 591 32.41 6.49 19.63
N GLY A 592 31.67 6.76 20.71
CA GLY A 592 30.73 5.82 21.32
C GLY A 592 29.53 5.48 20.44
N ILE A 593 28.97 6.45 19.71
CA ILE A 593 27.86 6.20 18.77
C ILE A 593 28.35 5.44 17.53
N LEU A 594 29.57 5.73 17.06
CA LEU A 594 30.13 5.09 15.87
C LEU A 594 30.63 3.67 16.15
N ASN A 595 31.38 3.48 17.25
CA ASN A 595 32.17 2.27 17.55
C ASN A 595 31.89 1.66 18.94
N GLY A 596 30.84 2.08 19.64
CA GLY A 596 30.51 1.60 21.00
C GLY A 596 30.04 0.14 21.05
N MET A 597 28.94 -0.15 21.76
CA MET A 597 28.43 -1.52 21.83
C MET A 597 28.13 -2.06 20.41
N PRO A 598 28.61 -3.26 20.04
CA PRO A 598 28.51 -3.77 18.67
C PRO A 598 27.08 -3.76 18.09
N LEU A 599 26.06 -4.02 18.92
CA LEU A 599 24.64 -4.01 18.54
C LEU A 599 24.01 -2.60 18.39
N LEU A 600 24.66 -1.56 18.92
CA LEU A 600 24.21 -0.15 18.89
C LEU A 600 25.14 0.75 18.05
N SER A 601 26.21 0.19 17.49
CA SER A 601 27.13 0.91 16.62
C SER A 601 26.42 1.38 15.35
N TYR A 602 26.71 2.59 14.88
CA TYR A 602 26.12 3.13 13.65
C TYR A 602 26.27 2.16 12.45
N ARG A 603 27.45 1.52 12.32
CA ARG A 603 27.73 0.52 11.27
C ARG A 603 26.78 -0.68 11.31
N TRP A 604 26.39 -1.15 12.49
CA TRP A 604 25.51 -2.31 12.61
C TRP A 604 24.03 -1.92 12.63
N THR A 605 23.67 -0.90 13.41
CA THR A 605 22.29 -0.46 13.56
C THR A 605 21.78 0.24 12.29
N VAL A 606 22.55 1.16 11.70
CA VAL A 606 22.08 1.97 10.57
C VAL A 606 22.40 1.32 9.23
N ASP A 607 23.65 0.93 8.99
CA ASP A 607 24.04 0.38 7.69
C ASP A 607 23.52 -1.06 7.48
N LEU A 608 23.63 -1.94 8.48
CA LEU A 608 23.15 -3.33 8.35
C LEU A 608 21.66 -3.49 8.68
N PHE A 609 21.25 -3.13 9.90
CA PHE A 609 19.91 -3.44 10.38
C PHE A 609 18.85 -2.58 9.69
N PHE A 610 19.05 -1.27 9.63
CA PHE A 610 18.07 -0.35 9.06
C PHE A 610 18.07 -0.31 7.52
N SER A 611 19.24 -0.17 6.88
CA SER A 611 19.33 -0.07 5.41
C SER A 611 19.27 -1.42 4.69
N GLY A 612 19.85 -2.48 5.27
CA GLY A 612 19.89 -3.83 4.70
C GLY A 612 18.69 -4.70 5.10
N ILE A 613 18.61 -5.05 6.38
CA ILE A 613 17.64 -6.02 6.94
C ILE A 613 16.20 -5.45 6.92
N LEU A 614 15.98 -4.24 7.43
CA LEU A 614 14.68 -3.53 7.41
C LEU A 614 14.33 -2.98 6.03
N GLY A 615 15.34 -2.64 5.23
CA GLY A 615 15.19 -2.26 3.83
C GLY A 615 14.73 -3.45 3.00
N VAL A 616 15.68 -4.23 2.49
CA VAL A 616 15.40 -5.30 1.52
C VAL A 616 14.69 -6.50 2.15
N GLY A 617 15.07 -6.86 3.38
CA GLY A 617 14.56 -8.09 4.01
C GLY A 617 13.07 -8.05 4.31
N LEU A 618 12.53 -6.86 4.58
CA LEU A 618 11.09 -6.68 4.81
C LEU A 618 10.28 -6.54 3.53
N TYR A 619 10.85 -6.27 2.35
CA TYR A 619 10.09 -6.00 1.12
C TYR A 619 9.15 -7.14 0.66
N TRP A 620 9.45 -8.37 1.06
CA TRP A 620 8.64 -9.53 0.68
C TRP A 620 7.43 -9.75 1.60
N HIS A 621 7.55 -9.30 2.85
CA HIS A 621 6.55 -9.48 3.90
C HIS A 621 5.74 -8.21 4.12
N PHE A 622 6.40 -7.08 4.00
CA PHE A 622 5.88 -5.72 4.04
C PHE A 622 6.19 -5.05 2.71
N SER A 623 5.40 -4.07 2.32
CA SER A 623 5.60 -3.39 1.04
C SER A 623 7.04 -2.86 0.83
N GLY A 624 7.42 -2.71 -0.44
CA GLY A 624 8.73 -2.18 -0.86
C GLY A 624 9.20 -0.83 -0.31
N ARG A 625 8.39 -0.10 0.48
CA ARG A 625 8.79 1.20 1.05
C ARG A 625 8.84 1.21 2.58
N THR A 626 8.95 0.04 3.20
CA THR A 626 9.03 -0.10 4.67
C THR A 626 10.16 0.77 5.27
N TRP A 627 11.39 0.67 4.75
CA TRP A 627 12.50 1.57 5.12
C TRP A 627 12.17 3.05 4.91
N CYS A 628 11.73 3.40 3.69
CA CYS A 628 11.45 4.78 3.30
C CYS A 628 10.35 5.45 4.13
N ARG A 629 9.38 4.65 4.62
CA ARG A 629 8.25 5.12 5.41
C ARG A 629 8.60 5.25 6.88
N PHE A 630 9.21 4.22 7.47
CA PHE A 630 9.34 4.13 8.93
C PHE A 630 10.68 4.61 9.47
N ALA A 631 11.78 4.44 8.74
CA ALA A 631 13.11 4.60 9.34
C ALA A 631 14.08 5.49 8.55
N CYS A 632 13.79 5.84 7.29
CA CYS A 632 14.68 6.71 6.51
C CYS A 632 14.72 8.15 7.08
N PRO A 633 15.86 8.62 7.63
CA PRO A 633 15.96 9.94 8.25
C PRO A 633 15.84 11.07 7.22
N LEU A 634 16.34 10.85 6.00
CA LEU A 634 16.16 11.80 4.89
C LEU A 634 14.68 11.93 4.50
N ALA A 635 13.94 10.83 4.48
CA ALA A 635 12.50 10.87 4.20
C ALA A 635 11.72 11.61 5.31
N ALA A 636 12.15 11.49 6.56
CA ALA A 636 11.60 12.25 7.68
C ALA A 636 11.88 13.75 7.56
N LEU A 637 13.11 14.14 7.18
CA LEU A 637 13.45 15.53 6.91
C LEU A 637 12.61 16.09 5.76
N MET A 638 12.45 15.33 4.69
CA MET A 638 11.62 15.73 3.56
C MET A 638 10.13 15.84 3.90
N ASN A 639 9.62 15.16 4.93
CA ASN A 639 8.25 15.38 5.40
C ASN A 639 8.04 16.79 5.96
N ILE A 640 9.11 17.43 6.47
CA ILE A 640 9.07 18.84 6.91
C ILE A 640 8.98 19.74 5.67
N TYR A 641 9.83 19.52 4.67
CA TYR A 641 9.84 20.30 3.43
C TYR A 641 8.54 20.15 2.62
N ALA A 642 7.96 18.94 2.60
CA ALA A 642 6.74 18.65 1.85
C ALA A 642 5.51 19.40 2.35
N ARG A 643 5.49 19.89 3.61
CA ARG A 643 4.41 20.76 4.11
C ARG A 643 4.30 22.07 3.32
N PHE A 644 5.41 22.53 2.73
CA PHE A 644 5.46 23.76 1.93
C PHE A 644 5.39 23.49 0.41
N SER A 645 5.13 22.24 0.03
CA SER A 645 4.96 21.83 -1.37
C SER A 645 3.66 22.38 -1.95
N ARG A 646 3.68 22.81 -3.21
CA ARG A 646 2.45 23.11 -4.00
C ARG A 646 1.85 21.88 -4.67
N PHE A 647 2.62 20.81 -4.80
CA PHE A 647 2.18 19.57 -5.42
C PHE A 647 1.13 18.86 -4.56
N ARG A 648 0.01 18.44 -5.17
CA ARG A 648 -1.07 17.64 -4.55
C ARG A 648 -1.60 16.60 -5.54
N ILE A 649 -2.29 15.58 -5.01
CA ILE A 649 -3.17 14.72 -5.83
C ILE A 649 -4.57 15.33 -5.77
N ILE A 650 -5.10 15.69 -6.93
CA ILE A 650 -6.42 16.29 -7.08
C ILE A 650 -7.41 15.16 -7.34
N SER A 651 -8.59 15.26 -6.74
CA SER A 651 -9.66 14.27 -6.88
C SER A 651 -10.92 14.92 -7.42
N ASP A 652 -11.55 14.28 -8.39
CA ASP A 652 -12.92 14.61 -8.80
C ASP A 652 -13.94 13.86 -7.93
N LYS A 653 -14.53 14.60 -6.99
CA LYS A 653 -15.50 14.05 -6.02
C LYS A 653 -16.67 13.34 -6.69
N LYS A 654 -17.19 13.86 -7.81
CA LYS A 654 -18.40 13.32 -8.46
C LYS A 654 -18.21 11.91 -8.99
N ARG A 655 -16.96 11.53 -9.29
CA ARG A 655 -16.60 10.22 -9.83
C ARG A 655 -16.09 9.23 -8.76
N CYS A 656 -15.98 9.65 -7.50
CA CYS A 656 -15.46 8.81 -6.42
C CYS A 656 -16.54 7.88 -5.85
N ILE A 657 -16.31 6.57 -5.96
CA ILE A 657 -17.23 5.54 -5.44
C ILE A 657 -16.79 4.90 -4.11
N SER A 658 -15.79 5.48 -3.43
CA SER A 658 -15.29 4.98 -2.13
C SER A 658 -14.90 3.49 -2.10
N CYS A 659 -14.33 2.98 -3.18
CA CYS A 659 -13.97 1.56 -3.35
C CYS A 659 -12.72 1.09 -2.57
N ASN A 660 -11.98 2.02 -1.95
CA ASN A 660 -10.74 1.81 -1.19
C ASN A 660 -9.53 1.24 -1.98
N VAL A 661 -9.62 1.09 -3.31
CA VAL A 661 -8.51 0.57 -4.13
C VAL A 661 -7.29 1.49 -4.08
N CYS A 662 -7.49 2.81 -4.16
CA CYS A 662 -6.39 3.79 -4.12
C CYS A 662 -5.62 3.79 -2.79
N THR A 663 -6.31 3.58 -1.67
CA THR A 663 -5.69 3.45 -0.34
C THR A 663 -4.93 2.12 -0.24
N SER A 664 -5.52 1.00 -0.69
CA SER A 664 -4.90 -0.33 -0.53
C SER A 664 -3.59 -0.51 -1.29
N VAL A 665 -3.40 0.21 -2.40
CA VAL A 665 -2.16 0.19 -3.19
C VAL A 665 -1.13 1.23 -2.72
N CYS A 666 -1.45 2.05 -1.72
CA CYS A 666 -0.59 3.12 -1.24
C CYS A 666 0.55 2.58 -0.39
N HIS A 667 1.76 2.57 -0.95
CA HIS A 667 3.00 2.21 -0.25
C HIS A 667 3.35 3.05 0.98
N GLN A 668 2.74 4.20 1.14
CA GLN A 668 2.99 5.08 2.29
C GLN A 668 1.92 4.89 3.38
N GLY A 669 0.93 4.02 3.15
CA GLY A 669 -0.14 3.79 4.12
C GLY A 669 -1.17 4.91 4.19
N ILE A 670 -1.12 5.88 3.28
CA ILE A 670 -2.01 7.06 3.24
C ILE A 670 -3.43 6.62 2.90
N ASP A 671 -4.42 7.16 3.62
CA ASP A 671 -5.84 6.98 3.31
C ASP A 671 -6.27 7.87 2.14
N VAL A 672 -5.85 7.49 0.93
CA VAL A 672 -6.13 8.23 -0.32
C VAL A 672 -7.63 8.37 -0.58
N MET A 673 -8.39 7.30 -0.31
CA MET A 673 -9.84 7.27 -0.49
C MET A 673 -10.52 8.33 0.39
N GLY A 674 -10.12 8.47 1.65
CA GLY A 674 -10.67 9.49 2.54
C GLY A 674 -10.54 10.92 1.99
N PHE A 675 -9.40 11.27 1.37
CA PHE A 675 -9.25 12.57 0.70
C PHE A 675 -10.15 12.68 -0.54
N ALA A 676 -10.15 11.64 -1.39
CA ALA A 676 -10.91 11.61 -2.63
C ALA A 676 -12.43 11.73 -2.41
N GLN A 677 -12.96 11.05 -1.38
CA GLN A 677 -14.37 11.07 -1.01
C GLN A 677 -14.80 12.45 -0.47
N ARG A 678 -13.92 13.14 0.26
CA ARG A 678 -14.16 14.52 0.70
C ARG A 678 -14.00 15.54 -0.44
N GLY A 679 -13.35 15.17 -1.54
CA GLY A 679 -13.07 16.08 -2.66
C GLY A 679 -11.97 17.10 -2.35
N ILE A 680 -11.14 16.82 -1.34
CA ILE A 680 -10.04 17.70 -0.95
C ILE A 680 -8.72 17.23 -1.60
N PRO A 681 -7.83 18.16 -2.01
CA PRO A 681 -6.51 17.79 -2.49
C PRO A 681 -5.77 16.94 -1.45
N LEU A 682 -5.13 15.85 -1.87
CA LEU A 682 -4.37 14.99 -0.97
C LEU A 682 -3.13 15.72 -0.47
N GLU A 683 -3.20 16.15 0.79
CA GLU A 683 -2.14 16.82 1.52
C GLU A 683 -1.55 15.88 2.58
N ASP A 684 -0.71 14.94 2.13
CA ASP A 684 0.06 14.08 3.02
C ASP A 684 1.56 14.20 2.69
N PRO A 685 2.40 14.67 3.64
CA PRO A 685 3.84 14.83 3.44
C PRO A 685 4.58 13.55 3.06
N GLN A 686 4.01 12.36 3.35
CA GLN A 686 4.62 11.08 3.06
C GLN A 686 4.50 10.70 1.58
N CYS A 687 3.60 11.33 0.83
CA CYS A 687 3.35 10.99 -0.57
C CYS A 687 4.64 11.08 -1.42
N VAL A 688 5.00 9.96 -2.06
CA VAL A 688 6.21 9.83 -2.89
C VAL A 688 5.92 9.92 -4.40
N ARG A 689 4.70 10.31 -4.80
CA ARG A 689 4.30 10.45 -6.21
C ARG A 689 4.62 9.20 -7.05
N CYS A 690 4.22 8.02 -6.57
CA CYS A 690 4.47 6.76 -7.27
C CYS A 690 3.45 6.41 -8.37
N SER A 691 2.38 7.21 -8.53
CA SER A 691 1.24 7.03 -9.46
C SER A 691 0.34 5.82 -9.25
N ALA A 692 0.66 4.87 -8.37
CA ALA A 692 -0.13 3.64 -8.20
C ALA A 692 -1.61 3.90 -7.85
N CYS A 693 -1.90 4.85 -6.97
CA CYS A 693 -3.29 5.20 -6.62
C CYS A 693 -4.09 5.79 -7.78
N ILE A 694 -3.42 6.51 -8.69
CA ILE A 694 -4.04 7.07 -9.90
C ILE A 694 -4.28 5.97 -10.93
N GLN A 695 -3.27 5.12 -11.15
CA GLN A 695 -3.33 4.05 -12.16
C GLN A 695 -4.38 2.99 -11.81
N GLU A 696 -4.50 2.64 -10.54
CA GLU A 696 -5.42 1.59 -10.06
C GLU A 696 -6.82 2.15 -9.75
N CYS A 697 -7.05 3.45 -9.97
CA CYS A 697 -8.36 4.05 -9.77
C CYS A 697 -9.30 3.65 -10.92
N PRO A 698 -10.35 2.86 -10.67
CA PRO A 698 -11.22 2.34 -11.73
C PRO A 698 -12.06 3.42 -12.43
N THR A 699 -12.31 4.55 -11.75
CA THR A 699 -13.11 5.67 -12.28
C THR A 699 -12.25 6.88 -12.69
N ALA A 700 -10.92 6.74 -12.70
CA ALA A 700 -9.97 7.79 -13.07
C ALA A 700 -10.20 9.14 -12.34
N VAL A 701 -10.53 9.06 -11.05
CA VAL A 701 -10.83 10.21 -10.16
C VAL A 701 -9.61 11.06 -9.84
N LEU A 702 -8.44 10.41 -9.74
CA LEU A 702 -7.23 11.01 -9.16
C LEU A 702 -6.28 11.49 -10.27
N GLN A 703 -5.71 12.68 -10.09
CA GLN A 703 -4.73 13.26 -11.00
C GLN A 703 -3.65 14.02 -10.24
N PHE A 704 -2.46 14.16 -10.84
CA PHE A 704 -1.39 14.98 -10.27
C PHE A 704 -1.55 16.45 -10.67
N GLY A 705 -1.29 17.36 -9.74
CA GLY A 705 -1.28 18.79 -10.04
C GLY A 705 -0.69 19.66 -8.93
N GLU A 706 -0.83 20.96 -9.11
CA GLU A 706 -0.40 22.01 -8.20
C GLU A 706 -1.60 22.79 -7.68
N VAL A 707 -1.57 23.13 -6.40
CA VAL A 707 -2.58 23.98 -5.75
C VAL A 707 -1.95 25.26 -5.20
N ASP A 708 -2.78 26.31 -5.05
CA ASP A 708 -2.43 27.53 -4.33
C ASP A 708 -2.57 27.35 -2.80
N ALA A 709 -2.35 28.44 -2.05
CA ALA A 709 -2.48 28.42 -0.59
C ALA A 709 -3.93 28.16 -0.13
N ASP A 710 -4.91 28.48 -0.98
CA ASP A 710 -6.35 28.31 -0.72
C ASP A 710 -6.86 26.93 -1.19
N GLY A 711 -5.96 26.07 -1.71
CA GLY A 711 -6.28 24.73 -2.19
C GLY A 711 -6.89 24.68 -3.58
N ARG A 712 -6.94 25.79 -4.32
CA ARG A 712 -7.45 25.83 -5.71
C ARG A 712 -6.39 25.31 -6.67
N VAL A 713 -6.85 24.58 -7.68
CA VAL A 713 -5.97 23.98 -8.70
C VAL A 713 -5.37 25.06 -9.59
N ILE A 714 -4.05 25.20 -9.56
CA ILE A 714 -3.29 26.09 -10.45
C ILE A 714 -3.06 25.41 -11.80
N ARG A 715 -2.59 24.15 -11.75
CA ARG A 715 -2.12 23.45 -12.94
C ARG A 715 -2.15 21.94 -12.75
N LEU A 716 -2.59 21.21 -13.78
CA LEU A 716 -2.45 19.76 -13.86
C LEU A 716 -1.09 19.36 -14.45
N ASP A 717 -0.57 18.23 -13.99
CA ASP A 717 0.69 17.68 -14.48
C ASP A 717 0.53 17.21 -15.95
N ARG A 718 1.58 17.39 -16.75
CA ARG A 718 1.56 17.03 -18.19
C ARG A 718 1.79 15.55 -18.44
N LEU A 719 2.38 14.85 -17.48
CA LEU A 719 2.75 13.44 -17.64
C LEU A 719 1.56 12.54 -17.26
N GLU A 720 0.93 11.91 -18.25
CA GLU A 720 -0.20 11.01 -18.05
C GLU A 720 0.16 9.84 -17.10
N ALA A 721 -0.48 9.84 -15.92
CA ALA A 721 -0.35 8.81 -14.89
C ALA A 721 -1.51 7.81 -14.88
N THR A 722 -2.63 8.16 -15.52
CA THR A 722 -3.80 7.30 -15.67
C THR A 722 -3.51 6.20 -16.69
N ALA A 723 -3.93 4.96 -16.40
CA ALA A 723 -3.98 3.95 -17.44
C ALA A 723 -5.09 4.36 -18.42
N ARG A 724 -4.78 4.47 -19.72
CA ARG A 724 -5.83 4.48 -20.73
C ARG A 724 -6.48 3.10 -20.66
N SER A 725 -7.76 3.06 -20.30
CA SER A 725 -8.60 1.87 -20.30
C SER A 725 -8.68 1.27 -21.68
#